data_AF-A0A9X2WSP7-F1
#
_entry.id   AF-A0A9X2WSP7-F1
#
_cell.length_a   1.000
_cell.length_b   1.000
_cell.length_c   1.000
_cell.angle_alpha   90.00
_cell.angle_beta   90.00
_cell.angle_gamma   90.00
#
_symmetry.space_group_name_H-M   'P 1'
#
loop_
_entity.id
_entity.type
_entity.pdbx_description
1 polymer ?
#
loop_
_entity_poly.entity_id
_entity_poly.type
_entity_poly.pdbx_seq_one_letter_code
_entity_poly.pdbx_strand_id
1 'polypeptide(L)'
;MATGKYKAVHAAIALTVASITLLLTACDDSTTSSESVTANIPADREYQIISTISLNDGFETRKVLQARLLLDYQLQDAEGKAASLTTPLTHNARFFIQPNLLQISDYGMPIPVSNIDPKGKSNEIFQLVKDGFNVEFNNGEVRQLTPIAKMDQKDIKELFERWQNLNNLFKQAPTLPVALEPSVGYSINAPMDGRLTWTVEQVSEDKLIAVLQGEKDKYKAYGKFEVNRKTGWLESMAFFQREERQGRTFTRRIAMAPKDRPYIMSTLWHADDSFDAERDRDDRQKELYRISDIPQEYRPNNKAFIQSLLPDQQGILDNLGPWGTDTPEDLQLRFVHNMSPQYVEADVRYEDLTAYDANGKPIDIHFWQHGKGWARNYHPSIESSTDIIATGWDNTANKLKQIDHITAKLTLIPQTSKIVEKSWDELLATPYRVGDASLTIQVLDAEAKLFKVVSKQSEDQSINLPFQQFKGMMAEARREGNYPSWLTATDKELLEQLIGADESHHLTSNTLLLKLDEIPKTLMLIEQQPQPELTQTKTIRFVQFSDYNKNLANPPTEFGNAGLGSFINPALDAAKNEFSTIQGIKPVTDNGHNLYIPMSAALATACKPEIDQGFNEGKNPVTWQFDPNAPNGAAYSLMTPDRVRQFFYDKQIKGKIHCQGDIHWQPLELAVTDRPWLIDLESWLTQTGYGNEPSSDLKNYFKVEDAQGNLLTIRLPENTEQRINEVLVDGRYLSIAGPAAKVSYMTISKDPVDIPYEFTFKPLP
;
A
#
# COMPACT_ATOMS: atom_id res chain seq x y z
N MET A 1 4.62 21.72 47.84
CA MET A 1 5.83 21.04 48.39
C MET A 1 6.01 19.76 47.58
N ALA A 2 7.07 19.47 46.83
CA ALA A 2 8.28 20.17 46.46
C ALA A 2 8.47 19.98 44.95
N THR A 3 8.76 21.05 44.22
CA THR A 3 9.03 21.05 42.78
C THR A 3 10.48 20.65 42.53
N GLY A 4 10.72 19.41 42.13
CA GLY A 4 12.04 18.93 41.70
C GLY A 4 12.32 19.34 40.26
N LYS A 5 13.12 20.40 40.08
CA LYS A 5 13.72 20.75 38.78
C LYS A 5 14.86 19.77 38.48
N TYR A 6 14.69 18.91 37.48
CA TYR A 6 15.81 18.10 36.95
C TYR A 6 16.60 18.92 35.93
N LYS A 7 17.79 19.37 36.35
CA LYS A 7 18.82 19.91 35.45
C LYS A 7 19.52 18.73 34.76
N ALA A 8 19.50 18.69 33.43
CA ALA A 8 20.34 17.80 32.64
C ALA A 8 21.81 18.23 32.79
N VAL A 9 22.63 17.34 33.36
CA VAL A 9 24.06 17.56 33.55
C VAL A 9 24.76 17.40 32.20
N HIS A 10 25.21 18.52 31.64
CA HIS A 10 26.12 18.59 30.50
C HIS A 10 27.55 18.40 30.99
N ALA A 11 28.34 17.57 30.29
CA ALA A 11 29.78 17.56 30.39
C ALA A 11 30.36 17.91 29.02
N ALA A 12 30.83 19.16 28.91
CA ALA A 12 31.64 19.65 27.81
C ALA A 12 33.10 19.25 28.01
N ILE A 13 33.81 18.92 26.92
CA ILE A 13 35.28 18.92 26.91
C ILE A 13 35.72 19.70 25.67
N ALA A 14 36.60 20.68 25.91
CA ALA A 14 37.24 21.56 24.95
C ALA A 14 38.76 21.32 24.93
N LEU A 15 39.44 21.87 23.89
CA LEU A 15 40.90 22.10 23.71
C LEU A 15 41.72 20.90 23.15
N THR A 16 42.69 21.01 22.22
CA THR A 16 43.35 22.13 21.49
C THR A 16 44.01 21.60 20.19
N VAL A 17 44.31 22.52 19.26
CA VAL A 17 44.98 22.37 17.95
C VAL A 17 46.42 21.84 18.04
N ALA A 18 46.81 20.95 17.12
CA ALA A 18 48.16 20.85 16.58
C ALA A 18 48.11 20.41 15.10
N SER A 19 48.66 21.26 14.24
CA SER A 19 48.70 21.14 12.79
C SER A 19 49.75 20.12 12.34
N ILE A 20 49.37 19.16 11.50
CA ILE A 20 50.29 18.54 10.51
C ILE A 20 49.53 18.40 9.20
N THR A 21 49.97 19.17 8.21
CA THR A 21 49.59 19.13 6.81
C THR A 21 50.03 17.81 6.19
N LEU A 22 49.10 16.98 5.73
CA LEU A 22 49.35 15.92 4.76
C LEU A 22 48.13 15.82 3.84
N LEU A 23 48.33 16.25 2.61
CA LEU A 23 47.43 16.08 1.47
C LEU A 23 47.23 14.59 1.22
N LEU A 24 46.04 14.06 1.48
CA LEU A 24 45.57 12.81 0.87
C LEU A 24 44.05 12.92 0.66
N THR A 25 43.69 13.24 -0.59
CA THR A 25 42.36 13.08 -1.15
C THR A 25 42.07 11.60 -1.39
N ALA A 26 40.85 11.15 -1.16
CA ALA A 26 40.39 9.79 -1.49
C ALA A 26 40.19 9.56 -3.01
N CYS A 27 41.02 10.18 -3.85
CA CYS A 27 40.81 10.24 -5.30
C CYS A 27 42.09 9.82 -6.05
N ASP A 28 41.88 9.11 -7.16
CA ASP A 28 42.90 8.59 -8.08
C ASP A 28 43.96 9.64 -8.45
N ASP A 29 45.22 9.32 -8.18
CA ASP A 29 46.41 10.07 -8.62
C ASP A 29 46.88 9.56 -10.01
N SER A 30 45.97 9.22 -10.92
CA SER A 30 46.33 8.90 -12.31
C SER A 30 46.23 10.15 -13.19
N THR A 31 47.29 10.96 -13.13
CA THR A 31 47.54 12.01 -14.12
C THR A 31 47.80 11.40 -15.49
N THR A 32 46.74 11.26 -16.30
CA THR A 32 46.88 11.27 -17.76
C THR A 32 45.94 12.30 -18.35
N SER A 33 46.55 13.37 -18.86
CA SER A 33 45.91 14.40 -19.66
C SER A 33 45.28 13.77 -20.90
N SER A 34 43.96 13.61 -20.87
CA SER A 34 43.15 13.61 -22.07
C SER A 34 41.95 14.49 -21.79
N GLU A 35 41.64 15.38 -22.73
CA GLU A 35 40.51 16.32 -22.69
C GLU A 35 39.22 15.54 -22.42
N SER A 36 38.84 15.41 -21.16
CA SER A 36 37.62 14.74 -20.74
C SER A 36 36.58 15.79 -20.44
N VAL A 37 35.42 15.59 -21.07
CA VAL A 37 34.16 16.29 -20.82
C VAL A 37 34.02 16.57 -19.33
N THR A 38 33.97 17.84 -18.95
CA THR A 38 33.63 18.26 -17.58
C THR A 38 32.25 17.71 -17.25
N ALA A 39 32.20 16.57 -16.57
CA ALA A 39 30.97 16.05 -16.01
C ALA A 39 30.46 17.08 -14.98
N ASN A 40 29.31 17.69 -15.23
CA ASN A 40 28.69 18.62 -14.30
C ASN A 40 28.35 17.88 -13.00
N ILE A 41 29.15 18.07 -11.96
CA ILE A 41 28.84 17.57 -10.61
C ILE A 41 27.71 18.45 -10.04
N PRO A 42 26.60 17.87 -9.56
CA PRO A 42 25.50 18.67 -9.01
C PRO A 42 25.98 19.44 -7.78
N ALA A 43 25.68 20.74 -7.75
CA ALA A 43 26.00 21.63 -6.63
C ALA A 43 24.89 21.66 -5.56
N ASP A 44 23.74 21.12 -5.90
CA ASP A 44 22.55 21.00 -5.08
C ASP A 44 22.06 19.54 -5.06
N ARG A 45 21.57 19.10 -3.91
CA ARG A 45 20.92 17.79 -3.78
C ARG A 45 19.96 17.76 -2.61
N GLU A 46 18.78 17.19 -2.86
CA GLU A 46 17.76 17.02 -1.85
C GLU A 46 17.78 15.60 -1.25
N TYR A 47 17.70 15.51 0.07
CA TYR A 47 17.79 14.26 0.82
C TYR A 47 16.55 14.01 1.66
N GLN A 48 16.04 12.78 1.60
CA GLN A 48 15.15 12.24 2.62
C GLN A 48 15.97 11.79 3.83
N ILE A 49 15.55 12.20 5.02
CA ILE A 49 16.18 11.82 6.28
C ILE A 49 15.09 11.39 7.25
N ILE A 50 15.28 10.24 7.88
CA ILE A 50 14.46 9.79 9.00
C ILE A 50 15.34 9.47 10.19
N SER A 51 14.92 9.90 11.38
CA SER A 51 15.58 9.57 12.63
C SER A 51 14.58 9.24 13.73
N THR A 52 14.88 8.18 14.46
CA THR A 52 14.13 7.79 15.66
C THR A 52 15.06 7.59 16.85
N ILE A 53 14.57 7.95 18.03
CA ILE A 53 15.21 7.64 19.31
C ILE A 53 14.14 7.03 20.20
N SER A 54 14.34 5.79 20.63
CA SER A 54 13.50 5.12 21.62
C SER A 54 14.25 4.96 22.94
N LEU A 55 13.48 4.97 24.03
CA LEU A 55 13.91 4.67 25.37
C LEU A 55 13.07 3.54 25.92
N ASN A 56 13.70 2.43 26.26
CA ASN A 56 13.08 1.30 26.91
C ASN A 56 13.58 1.20 28.35
N ASP A 57 12.69 1.32 29.33
CA ASP A 57 13.02 1.28 30.75
C ASP A 57 12.83 -0.10 31.40
N GLY A 58 12.52 -1.12 30.59
CA GLY A 58 12.22 -2.47 31.03
C GLY A 58 10.73 -2.74 31.28
N PHE A 59 9.90 -1.69 31.33
CA PHE A 59 8.44 -1.81 31.45
C PHE A 59 7.73 -1.37 30.16
N GLU A 60 8.21 -0.27 29.56
CA GLU A 60 7.66 0.25 28.31
C GLU A 60 8.74 0.86 27.42
N THR A 61 8.45 0.85 26.12
CA THR A 61 9.25 1.55 25.12
C THR A 61 8.55 2.86 24.80
N ARG A 62 9.26 3.97 24.96
CA ARG A 62 8.77 5.31 24.60
C ARG A 62 9.61 5.86 23.45
N LYS A 63 8.96 6.35 22.39
CA LYS A 63 9.62 7.16 21.36
C LYS A 63 9.95 8.55 21.94
N VAL A 64 11.23 8.82 22.13
CA VAL A 64 11.75 10.11 22.62
C VAL A 64 11.83 11.12 21.48
N LEU A 65 12.23 10.66 20.29
CA LEU A 65 12.27 11.43 19.06
C LEU A 65 11.76 10.58 17.91
N GLN A 66 10.97 11.19 17.03
CA GLN A 66 10.60 10.68 15.73
C GLN A 66 10.60 11.87 14.77
N ALA A 67 11.43 11.81 13.74
CA ALA A 67 11.56 12.89 12.79
C ALA A 67 11.72 12.35 11.37
N ARG A 68 10.99 12.95 10.43
CA ARG A 68 11.22 12.77 8.99
C ARG A 68 11.28 14.13 8.34
N LEU A 69 12.23 14.30 7.42
CA LEU A 69 12.47 15.57 6.73
C LEU A 69 12.98 15.33 5.31
N LEU A 70 12.59 16.24 4.43
CA LEU A 70 13.15 16.38 3.10
C LEU A 70 13.98 17.68 3.11
N LEU A 71 15.29 17.56 2.95
CA LEU A 71 16.25 18.64 3.17
C LEU A 71 17.06 18.89 1.92
N ASP A 72 16.94 20.10 1.40
CA ASP A 72 17.73 20.58 0.28
C ASP A 72 19.11 21.05 0.78
N TYR A 73 20.18 20.63 0.09
CA TYR A 73 21.55 21.04 0.35
C TYR A 73 22.09 21.76 -0.87
N GLN A 74 22.26 23.08 -0.77
CA GLN A 74 22.88 23.91 -1.81
C GLN A 74 24.30 24.28 -1.41
N LEU A 75 25.31 23.80 -2.15
CA LEU A 75 26.71 24.11 -1.89
C LEU A 75 26.97 25.62 -2.03
N GLN A 76 27.74 26.17 -1.08
CA GLN A 76 28.13 27.56 -1.01
C GLN A 76 29.65 27.73 -1.15
N ASP A 77 30.06 28.84 -1.76
CA ASP A 77 31.45 29.30 -1.80
C ASP A 77 31.87 29.94 -0.46
N ALA A 78 33.08 30.51 -0.42
CA ALA A 78 33.59 31.14 0.80
C ALA A 78 32.80 32.40 1.18
N GLU A 79 32.18 33.06 0.19
CA GLU A 79 31.37 34.26 0.27
C GLU A 79 29.88 33.97 0.55
N GLY A 80 29.48 32.71 0.61
CA GLY A 80 28.09 32.30 0.86
C GLY A 80 27.17 32.44 -0.35
N LYS A 81 27.69 32.24 -1.56
CA LYS A 81 26.92 32.14 -2.81
C LYS A 81 26.94 30.72 -3.35
N ALA A 82 25.93 30.37 -4.14
CA ALA A 82 25.86 29.07 -4.80
C ALA A 82 27.14 28.79 -5.60
N ALA A 83 27.82 27.71 -5.25
CA ALA A 83 29.06 27.29 -5.87
C ALA A 83 28.81 26.26 -6.99
N SER A 84 29.82 26.04 -7.84
CA SER A 84 29.86 24.93 -8.79
C SER A 84 30.96 23.95 -8.40
N LEU A 85 30.71 22.64 -8.54
CA LEU A 85 31.72 21.61 -8.29
C LEU A 85 32.41 21.21 -9.59
N THR A 86 33.73 21.37 -9.63
CA THR A 86 34.60 20.81 -10.68
C THR A 86 35.45 19.65 -10.18
N THR A 87 35.42 19.38 -8.86
CA THR A 87 36.09 18.28 -8.18
C THR A 87 35.09 17.61 -7.23
N PRO A 88 35.30 16.32 -6.87
CA PRO A 88 34.46 15.66 -5.88
C PRO A 88 34.34 16.45 -4.58
N LEU A 89 33.16 16.44 -4.00
CA LEU A 89 32.85 17.04 -2.71
C LEU A 89 33.71 16.42 -1.62
N THR A 90 34.30 17.26 -0.77
CA THR A 90 35.16 16.81 0.34
C THR A 90 34.40 16.83 1.66
N HIS A 91 35.00 16.24 2.70
CA HIS A 91 34.49 16.34 4.07
C HIS A 91 34.53 17.78 4.64
N ASN A 92 35.08 18.75 3.91
CA ASN A 92 35.00 20.18 4.22
C ASN A 92 34.09 20.85 3.18
N ALA A 93 32.92 21.30 3.61
CA ALA A 93 31.93 21.89 2.71
C ALA A 93 31.01 22.87 3.45
N ARG A 94 30.46 23.83 2.71
CA ARG A 94 29.49 24.80 3.21
C ARG A 94 28.20 24.64 2.44
N PHE A 95 27.08 24.55 3.13
CA PHE A 95 25.78 24.45 2.50
C PHE A 95 24.83 25.49 3.07
N PHE A 96 23.97 26.00 2.21
CA PHE A 96 22.67 26.46 2.62
C PHE A 96 21.75 25.23 2.64
N ILE A 97 21.06 25.02 3.76
CA ILE A 97 20.11 23.93 3.94
C ILE A 97 18.71 24.47 4.16
N GLN A 98 17.75 23.93 3.42
CA GLN A 98 16.35 24.32 3.53
C GLN A 98 15.46 23.08 3.63
N PRO A 99 14.70 22.90 4.72
CA PRO A 99 13.76 21.79 4.79
C PRO A 99 12.57 22.10 3.89
N ASN A 100 12.27 21.23 2.94
CA ASN A 100 11.03 21.28 2.16
C ASN A 100 9.93 20.45 2.84
N LEU A 101 10.31 19.53 3.71
CA LEU A 101 9.41 18.79 4.59
C LEU A 101 10.07 18.65 5.96
N LEU A 102 9.30 18.79 7.03
CA LEU A 102 9.72 18.40 8.36
C LEU A 102 8.48 17.98 9.14
N GLN A 103 8.55 16.81 9.77
CA GLN A 103 7.61 16.38 10.79
C GLN A 103 8.42 15.83 11.95
N ILE A 104 8.36 16.48 13.11
CA ILE A 104 9.05 16.04 14.33
C ILE A 104 8.08 15.90 15.50
N SER A 105 8.13 14.73 16.13
CA SER A 105 7.56 14.45 17.44
C SER A 105 8.71 14.22 18.41
N ASP A 106 8.83 15.08 19.42
CA ASP A 106 9.88 15.01 20.44
C ASP A 106 9.25 15.22 21.81
N TYR A 107 9.51 14.29 22.74
CA TYR A 107 9.00 14.35 24.10
C TYR A 107 9.46 15.61 24.86
N GLY A 108 10.63 16.14 24.53
CA GLY A 108 11.18 17.37 25.08
C GLY A 108 10.57 18.65 24.50
N MET A 109 9.76 18.56 23.44
CA MET A 109 9.15 19.72 22.79
C MET A 109 7.65 19.81 23.07
N PRO A 110 7.16 20.94 23.62
CA PRO A 110 5.74 21.09 23.95
C PRO A 110 4.84 21.24 22.72
N ILE A 111 5.40 21.58 21.55
CA ILE A 111 4.67 21.77 20.29
C ILE A 111 5.49 21.07 19.18
N PRO A 112 4.90 20.15 18.40
CA PRO A 112 5.52 19.57 17.22
C PRO A 112 5.95 20.66 16.22
N VAL A 113 7.05 20.44 15.50
CA VAL A 113 7.41 21.30 14.36
C VAL A 113 7.06 20.53 13.10
N SER A 114 6.01 20.98 12.41
CA SER A 114 5.57 20.30 11.22
C SER A 114 5.16 21.28 10.14
N ASN A 115 5.53 20.99 8.89
CA ASN A 115 5.07 21.76 7.75
C ASN A 115 3.56 21.58 7.50
N ILE A 116 2.95 20.54 8.08
CA ILE A 116 1.52 20.23 8.00
C ILE A 116 0.77 20.46 9.34
N ASP A 117 1.39 21.07 10.37
CA ASP A 117 0.67 21.43 11.59
C ASP A 117 0.05 22.84 11.49
N PRO A 118 -1.28 22.99 11.59
CA PRO A 118 -1.95 24.29 11.52
C PRO A 118 -1.56 25.25 12.66
N LYS A 119 -1.03 24.75 13.78
CA LYS A 119 -0.58 25.54 14.94
C LYS A 119 0.85 26.08 14.78
N GLY A 120 1.58 25.70 13.74
CA GLY A 120 2.98 26.08 13.52
C GLY A 120 3.20 27.58 13.32
N LYS A 121 2.24 28.31 12.73
CA LYS A 121 2.41 29.72 12.32
C LYS A 121 2.71 30.70 13.47
N SER A 122 2.33 30.38 14.70
CA SER A 122 2.56 31.22 15.89
C SER A 122 3.85 30.90 16.65
N ASN A 123 4.69 30.00 16.12
CA ASN A 123 5.90 29.53 16.79
C ASN A 123 7.16 30.12 16.13
N GLU A 124 8.03 30.78 16.90
CA GLU A 124 9.30 31.36 16.39
C GLU A 124 10.19 30.29 15.70
N ILE A 125 10.10 29.05 16.16
CA ILE A 125 10.78 27.88 15.59
C ILE A 125 10.36 27.63 14.15
N PHE A 126 9.08 27.83 13.86
CA PHE A 126 8.52 27.54 12.54
C PHE A 126 9.16 28.47 11.50
N GLN A 127 9.30 29.77 11.80
CA GLN A 127 9.93 30.72 10.88
C GLN A 127 11.42 30.42 10.73
N LEU A 128 12.11 30.14 11.83
CA LEU A 128 13.54 29.81 11.82
C LEU A 128 13.83 28.54 10.99
N VAL A 129 13.02 27.50 11.12
CA VAL A 129 13.16 26.27 10.35
C VAL A 129 12.79 26.49 8.88
N LYS A 130 11.70 27.22 8.61
CA LYS A 130 11.22 27.52 7.26
C LYS A 130 12.27 28.28 6.43
N ASP A 131 12.97 29.24 7.04
CA ASP A 131 13.96 30.09 6.36
C ASP A 131 15.28 29.34 6.10
N GLY A 132 15.52 28.21 6.78
CA GLY A 132 16.71 27.38 6.61
C GLY A 132 17.94 27.87 7.37
N PHE A 133 19.07 27.21 7.11
CA PHE A 133 20.32 27.40 7.85
C PHE A 133 21.54 27.39 6.92
N ASN A 134 22.58 28.11 7.29
CA ASN A 134 23.93 27.88 6.77
C ASN A 134 24.62 26.86 7.67
N VAL A 135 25.19 25.82 7.06
CA VAL A 135 25.98 24.79 7.74
C VAL A 135 27.38 24.72 7.14
N GLU A 136 28.40 24.77 8.00
CA GLU A 136 29.79 24.54 7.64
C GLU A 136 30.26 23.22 8.26
N PHE A 137 30.73 22.31 7.41
CA PHE A 137 31.33 21.05 7.79
C PHE A 137 32.85 21.16 7.79
N ASN A 138 33.49 20.62 8.82
CA ASN A 138 34.93 20.43 8.89
C ASN A 138 35.21 19.00 9.34
N ASN A 139 35.94 18.23 8.53
CA ASN A 139 36.06 16.77 8.69
C ASN A 139 34.70 16.10 8.86
N GLY A 140 33.74 16.53 8.02
CA GLY A 140 32.32 16.15 7.96
C GLY A 140 31.55 16.18 9.28
N GLU A 141 32.09 16.85 10.29
CA GLU A 141 31.34 17.29 11.46
C GLU A 141 30.88 18.73 11.28
N VAL A 142 29.73 19.08 11.85
CA VAL A 142 29.26 20.45 11.82
C VAL A 142 30.13 21.34 12.70
N ARG A 143 30.90 22.21 12.05
CA ARG A 143 31.65 23.30 12.67
C ARG A 143 30.72 24.43 13.09
N GLN A 144 29.78 24.80 12.22
CA GLN A 144 28.87 25.91 12.44
C GLN A 144 27.50 25.63 11.82
N LEU A 145 26.43 25.94 12.57
CA LEU A 145 25.05 25.95 12.08
C LEU A 145 24.44 27.30 12.46
N THR A 146 24.05 28.08 11.46
CA THR A 146 23.55 29.46 11.67
C THR A 146 22.22 29.62 10.94
N PRO A 147 21.12 30.03 11.61
CA PRO A 147 19.86 30.31 10.94
C PRO A 147 20.02 31.49 9.96
N ILE A 148 19.26 31.46 8.86
CA ILE A 148 19.19 32.60 7.92
C ILE A 148 18.50 33.80 8.56
N ALA A 149 17.48 33.54 9.39
CA ALA A 149 16.83 34.56 10.19
C ALA A 149 17.88 35.26 11.08
N LYS A 150 17.93 36.60 11.03
CA LYS A 150 18.83 37.40 11.86
C LYS A 150 18.39 37.33 13.32
N MET A 151 18.99 36.42 14.06
CA MET A 151 18.78 36.19 15.48
C MET A 151 20.10 36.43 16.23
N ASP A 152 20.05 36.95 17.45
CA ASP A 152 21.26 37.16 18.25
C ASP A 152 21.94 35.82 18.57
N GLN A 153 23.28 35.77 18.52
CA GLN A 153 24.04 34.52 18.75
C GLN A 153 23.74 33.85 20.10
N LYS A 154 23.41 34.65 21.12
CA LYS A 154 23.03 34.14 22.44
C LYS A 154 21.70 33.37 22.37
N ASP A 155 20.73 33.90 21.64
CA ASP A 155 19.41 33.30 21.49
C ASP A 155 19.50 32.01 20.67
N ILE A 156 20.33 31.99 19.62
CA ILE A 156 20.61 30.76 18.83
C ILE A 156 21.18 29.65 19.73
N LYS A 157 22.14 30.00 20.59
CA LYS A 157 22.76 29.03 21.51
C LYS A 157 21.75 28.50 22.53
N GLU A 158 20.98 29.37 23.17
CA GLU A 158 19.94 28.96 24.13
C GLU A 158 18.86 28.09 23.46
N LEU A 159 18.49 28.42 22.22
CA LEU A 159 17.53 27.68 21.41
C LEU A 159 18.01 26.25 21.09
N PHE A 160 19.24 26.11 20.59
CA PHE A 160 19.81 24.80 20.27
C PHE A 160 20.21 23.97 21.49
N GLU A 161 20.52 24.60 22.63
CA GLU A 161 20.67 23.89 23.91
C GLU A 161 19.32 23.35 24.40
N ARG A 162 18.23 24.10 24.18
CA ARG A 162 16.88 23.68 24.55
C ARG A 162 16.34 22.57 23.66
N TRP A 163 16.65 22.56 22.36
CA TRP A 163 16.14 21.58 21.38
C TRP A 163 17.26 20.85 20.66
N GLN A 164 18.06 20.15 21.46
CA GLN A 164 19.25 19.43 20.98
C GLN A 164 18.94 18.39 19.89
N ASN A 165 17.78 17.73 19.95
CA ASN A 165 17.37 16.77 18.91
C ASN A 165 17.14 17.45 17.56
N LEU A 166 16.42 18.58 17.54
CA LEU A 166 16.22 19.37 16.33
C LEU A 166 17.56 19.85 15.75
N ASN A 167 18.45 20.35 16.63
CA ASN A 167 19.81 20.74 16.24
C ASN A 167 20.57 19.57 15.58
N ASN A 168 20.51 18.37 16.15
CA ASN A 168 21.19 17.19 15.63
C ASN A 168 20.65 16.74 14.26
N LEU A 169 19.37 16.98 13.95
CA LEU A 169 18.80 16.66 12.64
C LEU A 169 19.35 17.56 11.52
N PHE A 170 19.58 18.84 11.80
CA PHE A 170 20.21 19.75 10.82
C PHE A 170 21.73 19.61 10.73
N LYS A 171 22.32 18.73 11.53
CA LYS A 171 23.75 18.42 11.51
C LYS A 171 24.12 17.20 10.67
N GLN A 172 23.17 16.62 9.95
CA GLN A 172 23.48 15.52 9.05
C GLN A 172 24.31 16.02 7.86
N ALA A 173 25.40 15.34 7.55
CA ALA A 173 26.28 15.69 6.45
C ALA A 173 25.93 14.84 5.22
N PRO A 174 25.86 15.42 4.01
CA PRO A 174 25.67 14.66 2.77
C PRO A 174 27.02 14.11 2.24
N THR A 175 28.01 13.93 3.12
CA THR A 175 29.37 13.46 2.85
C THR A 175 29.85 12.56 3.98
N LEU A 176 30.93 11.79 3.77
CA LEU A 176 31.59 11.10 4.88
C LEU A 176 32.28 12.09 5.84
N PRO A 177 32.31 11.79 7.15
CA PRO A 177 33.02 12.57 8.15
C PRO A 177 34.53 12.33 8.18
N VAL A 178 35.04 11.51 7.26
CA VAL A 178 36.45 11.14 7.20
C VAL A 178 36.89 10.98 5.76
N ALA A 179 38.17 11.27 5.50
CA ALA A 179 38.83 10.78 4.30
C ALA A 179 39.17 9.30 4.52
N LEU A 180 38.61 8.42 3.69
CA LEU A 180 38.96 7.01 3.66
C LEU A 180 39.84 6.74 2.45
N GLU A 181 40.93 6.00 2.65
CA GLU A 181 41.66 5.46 1.51
C GLU A 181 40.75 4.46 0.78
N PRO A 182 40.60 4.56 -0.56
CA PRO A 182 39.71 3.69 -1.33
C PRO A 182 40.34 2.30 -1.52
N SER A 183 40.61 1.61 -0.41
CA SER A 183 41.22 0.29 -0.35
C SER A 183 40.41 -0.60 0.58
N VAL A 184 39.95 -1.75 0.06
CA VAL A 184 39.14 -2.71 0.84
C VAL A 184 39.93 -3.17 2.07
N GLY A 185 39.31 -3.08 3.25
CA GLY A 185 39.91 -3.38 4.54
C GLY A 185 40.61 -2.18 5.22
N TYR A 186 40.81 -1.05 4.52
CA TYR A 186 41.32 0.17 5.15
C TYR A 186 40.45 0.55 6.34
N SER A 187 41.06 0.84 7.49
CA SER A 187 40.34 1.17 8.70
C SER A 187 40.98 2.32 9.47
N ILE A 188 40.15 3.19 10.03
CA ILE A 188 40.57 4.35 10.85
C ILE A 188 39.59 4.56 12.00
N ASN A 189 40.09 5.02 13.15
CA ASN A 189 39.22 5.42 14.26
C ASN A 189 38.36 6.61 13.85
N ALA A 190 37.10 6.56 14.22
CA ALA A 190 36.15 7.64 14.05
C ALA A 190 36.57 8.88 14.86
N PRO A 191 36.71 10.06 14.23
CA PRO A 191 37.02 11.31 14.95
C PRO A 191 35.94 11.69 15.97
N MET A 192 34.67 11.43 15.64
CA MET A 192 33.52 11.80 16.47
C MET A 192 33.38 10.97 17.74
N ASP A 193 33.90 9.73 17.74
CA ASP A 193 33.81 8.82 18.88
C ASP A 193 34.89 7.75 18.76
N GLY A 194 35.90 7.80 19.63
CA GLY A 194 37.01 6.84 19.62
C GLY A 194 36.63 5.39 19.95
N ARG A 195 35.35 5.11 20.24
CA ARG A 195 34.81 3.73 20.34
C ARG A 195 34.44 3.14 18.98
N LEU A 196 34.36 3.97 17.94
CA LEU A 196 33.92 3.57 16.60
C LEU A 196 35.11 3.49 15.65
N THR A 197 35.03 2.57 14.70
CA THR A 197 36.01 2.38 13.63
C THR A 197 35.30 2.40 12.30
N TRP A 198 35.83 3.18 11.36
CA TRP A 198 35.48 3.12 9.96
C TRP A 198 36.27 2.02 9.28
N THR A 199 35.63 1.23 8.43
CA THR A 199 36.26 0.21 7.58
C THR A 199 35.68 0.28 6.18
N VAL A 200 36.53 0.27 5.15
CA VAL A 200 36.11 0.19 3.75
C VAL A 200 35.80 -1.26 3.41
N GLU A 201 34.57 -1.57 3.02
CA GLU A 201 34.15 -2.93 2.64
C GLU A 201 34.24 -3.16 1.14
N GLN A 202 33.89 -2.17 0.33
CA GLN A 202 33.86 -2.31 -1.13
C GLN A 202 34.30 -1.02 -1.82
N VAL A 203 35.02 -1.19 -2.91
CA VAL A 203 35.46 -0.10 -3.79
C VAL A 203 35.24 -0.54 -5.24
N SER A 204 34.52 0.27 -6.00
CA SER A 204 34.39 0.17 -7.45
C SER A 204 34.85 1.48 -8.10
N GLU A 205 34.78 1.60 -9.43
CA GLU A 205 35.10 2.86 -10.12
C GLU A 205 34.26 4.04 -9.61
N ASP A 206 32.96 3.81 -9.44
CA ASP A 206 31.99 4.87 -9.11
C ASP A 206 31.65 4.94 -7.62
N LYS A 207 31.89 3.88 -6.84
CA LYS A 207 31.35 3.76 -5.49
C LYS A 207 32.38 3.35 -4.46
N LEU A 208 32.19 3.84 -3.25
CA LEU A 208 32.87 3.37 -2.04
C LEU A 208 31.80 3.04 -1.00
N ILE A 209 31.85 1.81 -0.46
CA ILE A 209 31.00 1.39 0.65
C ILE A 209 31.88 1.25 1.89
N ALA A 210 31.49 1.97 2.94
CA ALA A 210 32.17 1.96 4.22
C ALA A 210 31.21 1.61 5.35
N VAL A 211 31.76 0.96 6.38
CA VAL A 211 31.05 0.58 7.59
C VAL A 211 31.65 1.29 8.77
N LEU A 212 30.78 1.80 9.63
CA LEU A 212 31.11 2.39 10.91
C LEU A 212 30.60 1.46 12.00
N GLN A 213 31.48 0.92 12.83
CA GLN A 213 31.07 -0.02 13.88
C GLN A 213 31.86 0.17 15.18
N GLY A 214 31.23 -0.20 16.28
CA GLY A 214 31.90 -0.28 17.58
C GLY A 214 31.01 -0.96 18.63
N GLU A 215 31.61 -1.88 19.39
CA GLU A 215 30.95 -2.57 20.50
C GLU A 215 31.88 -2.53 21.70
N LYS A 216 31.48 -1.77 22.73
CA LYS A 216 32.25 -1.62 23.97
C LYS A 216 31.30 -1.50 25.16
N ASP A 217 31.45 -2.42 26.12
CA ASP A 217 30.61 -2.51 27.32
C ASP A 217 29.11 -2.57 26.95
N LYS A 218 28.37 -1.52 27.31
CA LYS A 218 26.93 -1.36 27.09
C LYS A 218 26.58 -0.56 25.84
N TYR A 219 27.58 -0.16 25.05
CA TYR A 219 27.44 0.62 23.85
C TYR A 219 27.69 -0.24 22.61
N LYS A 220 26.77 -0.16 21.65
CA LYS A 220 26.84 -0.80 20.34
C LYS A 220 26.47 0.20 19.28
N ALA A 221 27.21 0.22 18.17
CA ALA A 221 26.82 0.96 16.99
C ALA A 221 27.26 0.25 15.73
N TYR A 222 26.45 0.42 14.69
CA TYR A 222 26.70 -0.11 13.37
C TYR A 222 26.03 0.80 12.34
N GLY A 223 26.75 1.15 11.28
CA GLY A 223 26.15 1.82 10.15
C GLY A 223 26.91 1.52 8.87
N LYS A 224 26.21 1.61 7.74
CA LYS A 224 26.78 1.46 6.41
C LYS A 224 26.51 2.71 5.59
N PHE A 225 27.47 3.06 4.75
CA PHE A 225 27.52 4.31 3.99
C PHE A 225 27.97 4.01 2.57
N GLU A 226 27.21 4.46 1.57
CA GLU A 226 27.58 4.43 0.15
C GLU A 226 27.86 5.85 -0.32
N VAL A 227 28.99 6.05 -0.99
CA VAL A 227 29.41 7.35 -1.53
C VAL A 227 29.76 7.20 -3.00
N ASN A 228 29.35 8.19 -3.79
CA ASN A 228 29.79 8.32 -5.17
C ASN A 228 31.23 8.88 -5.22
N ARG A 229 32.18 8.12 -5.73
CA ARG A 229 33.61 8.51 -5.79
C ARG A 229 33.88 9.66 -6.75
N LYS A 230 33.08 9.78 -7.82
CA LYS A 230 33.22 10.84 -8.84
C LYS A 230 32.69 12.18 -8.37
N THR A 231 31.72 12.18 -7.44
CA THR A 231 31.06 13.42 -7.00
C THR A 231 31.26 13.75 -5.52
N GLY A 232 31.63 12.78 -4.69
CA GLY A 232 31.78 12.92 -3.24
C GLY A 232 30.46 12.95 -2.45
N TRP A 233 29.32 12.95 -3.13
CA TRP A 233 28.00 12.94 -2.50
C TRP A 233 27.67 11.56 -1.89
N LEU A 234 27.02 11.59 -0.73
CA LEU A 234 26.44 10.41 -0.09
C LEU A 234 25.28 9.88 -0.94
N GLU A 235 25.33 8.60 -1.29
CA GLU A 235 24.27 7.90 -2.02
C GLU A 235 23.27 7.22 -1.08
N SER A 236 23.74 6.77 0.09
CA SER A 236 22.87 6.25 1.14
C SER A 236 23.62 6.09 2.46
N MET A 237 22.91 6.26 3.57
CA MET A 237 23.39 5.98 4.92
C MET A 237 22.28 5.29 5.71
N ALA A 238 22.65 4.26 6.46
CA ALA A 238 21.87 3.78 7.60
C ALA A 238 22.80 3.60 8.80
N PHE A 239 22.44 4.17 9.95
CA PHE A 239 23.22 4.09 11.18
C PHE A 239 22.33 3.81 12.39
N PHE A 240 22.77 2.84 13.20
CA PHE A 240 22.07 2.30 14.34
C PHE A 240 22.99 2.35 15.56
N GLN A 241 22.46 2.79 16.68
CA GLN A 241 23.17 2.84 17.95
C GLN A 241 22.27 2.32 19.06
N ARG A 242 22.82 1.50 19.95
CA ARG A 242 22.19 1.04 21.17
C ARG A 242 23.10 1.30 22.36
N GLU A 243 22.56 1.88 23.43
CA GLU A 243 23.31 2.12 24.65
C GLU A 243 22.48 1.85 25.91
N GLU A 244 23.00 1.04 26.83
CA GLU A 244 22.35 0.80 28.11
C GLU A 244 22.91 1.71 29.22
N ARG A 245 22.04 2.54 29.81
CA ARG A 245 22.39 3.46 30.92
C ARG A 245 21.37 3.35 32.03
N GLN A 246 21.84 3.12 33.26
CA GLN A 246 21.00 3.08 34.48
C GLN A 246 19.77 2.15 34.38
N GLY A 247 19.93 0.99 33.73
CA GLY A 247 18.84 0.02 33.54
C GLY A 247 17.89 0.34 32.38
N ARG A 248 18.16 1.39 31.61
CA ARG A 248 17.39 1.77 30.42
C ARG A 248 18.20 1.55 29.15
N THR A 249 17.53 1.10 28.10
CA THR A 249 18.11 0.94 26.76
C THR A 249 17.70 2.12 25.90
N PHE A 250 18.69 2.83 25.35
CA PHE A 250 18.50 3.87 24.35
C PHE A 250 18.82 3.28 22.98
N THR A 251 17.89 3.37 22.04
CA THR A 251 18.10 2.99 20.65
C THR A 251 17.96 4.22 19.78
N ARG A 252 18.94 4.47 18.91
CA ARG A 252 18.91 5.55 17.91
C ARG A 252 19.07 4.95 16.53
N ARG A 253 18.20 5.37 15.62
CA ARG A 253 18.25 5.02 14.20
C ARG A 253 18.28 6.29 13.39
N ILE A 254 19.07 6.29 12.33
CA ILE A 254 19.07 7.35 11.34
C ILE A 254 19.35 6.76 9.97
N ALA A 255 18.58 7.22 8.99
CA ALA A 255 18.83 6.91 7.61
C ALA A 255 18.68 8.16 6.76
N MET A 256 19.51 8.23 5.72
CA MET A 256 19.59 9.35 4.79
C MET A 256 19.83 8.80 3.40
N ALA A 257 19.01 9.24 2.45
CA ALA A 257 19.19 8.92 1.05
C ALA A 257 18.74 10.12 0.21
N PRO A 258 19.27 10.29 -1.00
CA PRO A 258 18.73 11.22 -1.98
C PRO A 258 17.22 11.02 -2.20
N LYS A 259 16.52 12.11 -2.54
CA LYS A 259 15.05 12.09 -2.78
C LYS A 259 14.61 11.05 -3.82
N ASP A 260 15.44 10.79 -4.82
CA ASP A 260 15.20 9.89 -5.95
C ASP A 260 15.54 8.41 -5.65
N ARG A 261 16.02 8.10 -4.44
CA ARG A 261 16.21 6.72 -3.94
C ARG A 261 14.92 6.16 -3.34
N PRO A 262 14.85 4.82 -3.08
CA PRO A 262 13.68 4.21 -2.46
C PRO A 262 13.21 4.96 -1.21
N TYR A 263 11.89 5.03 -1.01
CA TYR A 263 11.32 5.71 0.15
C TYR A 263 11.64 4.96 1.44
N ILE A 264 12.38 5.62 2.33
CA ILE A 264 12.79 5.05 3.62
C ILE A 264 12.05 5.65 4.82
N MET A 265 11.26 6.71 4.62
CA MET A 265 10.62 7.36 5.76
C MET A 265 9.53 6.50 6.38
N SER A 266 8.78 5.68 5.63
CA SER A 266 7.78 4.78 6.24
C SER A 266 8.42 3.67 7.08
N THR A 267 9.54 3.10 6.63
CA THR A 267 10.21 1.96 7.26
C THR A 267 10.55 2.22 8.73
N LEU A 268 11.04 3.42 9.06
CA LEU A 268 11.38 3.79 10.43
C LEU A 268 10.31 4.61 11.16
N TRP A 269 9.29 5.13 10.47
CA TRP A 269 8.27 5.96 11.12
C TRP A 269 7.59 5.18 12.26
N HIS A 270 7.14 3.96 11.96
CA HIS A 270 6.45 3.14 12.95
C HIS A 270 7.40 2.28 13.80
N ALA A 271 8.65 2.09 13.39
CA ALA A 271 9.59 1.22 14.08
C ALA A 271 9.97 1.71 15.50
N ASP A 272 9.78 0.84 16.47
CA ASP A 272 10.31 0.91 17.84
C ASP A 272 10.57 -0.51 18.36
N ASP A 273 11.10 -0.64 19.59
CA ASP A 273 11.41 -1.94 20.17
C ASP A 273 10.20 -2.89 20.24
N SER A 274 8.98 -2.36 20.37
CA SER A 274 7.76 -3.18 20.41
C SER A 274 7.39 -3.71 19.04
N PHE A 275 7.38 -2.83 18.02
CA PHE A 275 7.21 -3.21 16.62
C PHE A 275 8.27 -4.22 16.17
N ASP A 276 9.54 -3.98 16.54
CA ASP A 276 10.63 -4.88 16.18
C ASP A 276 10.53 -6.23 16.89
N ALA A 277 10.05 -6.27 18.13
CA ALA A 277 9.82 -7.50 18.87
C ALA A 277 8.63 -8.30 18.31
N GLU A 278 7.56 -7.63 17.88
CA GLU A 278 6.45 -8.25 17.16
C GLU A 278 6.92 -8.81 15.82
N ARG A 279 7.65 -8.02 15.03
CA ARG A 279 8.23 -8.46 13.77
C ARG A 279 9.21 -9.62 13.93
N ASP A 280 10.09 -9.59 14.93
CA ASP A 280 11.02 -10.69 15.21
C ASP A 280 10.25 -11.94 15.69
N ARG A 281 9.18 -11.76 16.47
CA ARG A 281 8.28 -12.86 16.81
C ARG A 281 7.63 -13.43 15.56
N ASP A 282 7.09 -12.60 14.69
CA ASP A 282 6.48 -13.01 13.43
C ASP A 282 7.51 -13.72 12.54
N ASP A 283 8.70 -13.17 12.33
CA ASP A 283 9.77 -13.84 11.57
C ASP A 283 10.25 -15.15 12.23
N ARG A 284 10.04 -15.30 13.55
CA ARG A 284 10.31 -16.56 14.26
C ARG A 284 9.18 -17.56 14.20
N GLN A 285 7.96 -17.06 14.20
CA GLN A 285 6.70 -17.79 14.19
C GLN A 285 6.12 -17.97 12.79
N LYS A 286 6.74 -17.40 11.74
CA LYS A 286 6.42 -17.62 10.33
C LYS A 286 6.53 -19.12 10.06
N GLU A 287 5.45 -19.82 10.39
CA GLU A 287 5.14 -21.12 9.88
C GLU A 287 5.03 -20.96 8.37
N LEU A 288 5.52 -21.96 7.65
CA LEU A 288 5.26 -22.01 6.23
C LEU A 288 3.74 -21.93 6.04
N TYR A 289 3.26 -20.98 5.27
CA TYR A 289 1.83 -20.83 4.95
C TYR A 289 1.53 -21.50 3.63
N ARG A 290 0.28 -21.95 3.46
CA ARG A 290 -0.12 -22.65 2.25
C ARG A 290 0.02 -21.73 1.04
N ILE A 291 0.63 -22.26 -0.03
CA ILE A 291 0.72 -21.56 -1.30
C ILE A 291 -0.71 -21.39 -1.84
N SER A 292 -1.06 -20.16 -2.24
CA SER A 292 -2.38 -19.86 -2.82
C SER A 292 -2.61 -20.67 -4.09
N ASP A 293 -3.80 -21.24 -4.21
CA ASP A 293 -4.28 -21.99 -5.37
C ASP A 293 -5.12 -21.14 -6.32
N ILE A 294 -5.18 -19.82 -6.11
CA ILE A 294 -5.90 -18.89 -6.98
C ILE A 294 -5.22 -18.89 -8.36
N PRO A 295 -5.91 -19.35 -9.43
CA PRO A 295 -5.30 -19.43 -10.75
C PRO A 295 -4.98 -18.03 -11.30
N GLN A 296 -3.77 -17.87 -11.85
CA GLN A 296 -3.38 -16.71 -12.65
C GLN A 296 -3.11 -17.15 -14.09
N GLU A 297 -3.54 -16.33 -15.05
CA GLU A 297 -3.28 -16.58 -16.47
C GLU A 297 -1.97 -15.92 -16.88
N TYR A 298 -0.95 -16.74 -17.10
CA TYR A 298 0.35 -16.30 -17.60
C TYR A 298 0.36 -16.38 -19.13
N ARG A 299 0.40 -15.22 -19.79
CA ARG A 299 0.53 -15.12 -21.25
C ARG A 299 1.25 -13.83 -21.65
N PRO A 300 1.87 -13.79 -22.85
CA PRO A 300 2.48 -12.57 -23.36
C PRO A 300 1.47 -11.42 -23.42
N ASN A 301 1.91 -10.24 -23.01
CA ASN A 301 1.12 -9.02 -23.10
C ASN A 301 0.87 -8.67 -24.58
N ASN A 302 -0.39 -8.38 -24.91
CA ASN A 302 -0.77 -7.89 -26.22
C ASN A 302 -1.25 -6.43 -26.12
N LYS A 303 -1.20 -5.71 -27.25
CA LYS A 303 -1.51 -4.28 -27.30
C LYS A 303 -2.92 -3.97 -26.78
N ALA A 304 -3.93 -4.77 -27.13
CA ALA A 304 -5.32 -4.53 -26.74
C ALA A 304 -5.51 -4.70 -25.22
N PHE A 305 -4.91 -5.73 -24.62
CA PHE A 305 -4.94 -5.95 -23.19
C PHE A 305 -4.25 -4.81 -22.44
N ILE A 306 -3.04 -4.42 -22.84
CA ILE A 306 -2.36 -3.27 -22.21
C ILE A 306 -3.24 -2.02 -22.35
N GLN A 307 -3.85 -1.77 -23.51
CA GLN A 307 -4.77 -0.64 -23.71
C GLN A 307 -5.96 -0.63 -22.74
N SER A 308 -6.44 -1.80 -22.32
CA SER A 308 -7.52 -1.91 -21.33
C SER A 308 -7.11 -1.57 -19.89
N LEU A 309 -5.81 -1.41 -19.58
CA LEU A 309 -5.32 -1.15 -18.22
C LEU A 309 -5.40 0.32 -17.80
N LEU A 310 -5.77 1.24 -18.69
CA LEU A 310 -6.05 2.65 -18.35
C LEU A 310 -7.44 3.08 -18.86
N PRO A 311 -8.53 2.45 -18.37
CA PRO A 311 -9.90 2.74 -18.79
C PRO A 311 -10.36 4.15 -18.38
N ASP A 312 -11.46 4.64 -18.96
CA ASP A 312 -12.07 5.94 -18.58
C ASP A 312 -12.80 5.80 -17.25
N GLN A 313 -12.14 6.20 -16.16
CA GLN A 313 -12.70 6.16 -14.80
C GLN A 313 -11.93 7.08 -13.85
N GLN A 314 -12.43 7.19 -12.62
CA GLN A 314 -11.75 7.92 -11.54
C GLN A 314 -10.72 7.04 -10.84
N GLY A 315 -9.78 7.67 -10.13
CA GLY A 315 -8.95 7.03 -9.12
C GLY A 315 -9.44 7.33 -7.71
N ILE A 316 -8.81 6.72 -6.72
CA ILE A 316 -9.13 6.89 -5.31
C ILE A 316 -8.05 7.74 -4.63
N LEU A 317 -8.47 8.78 -3.94
CA LEU A 317 -7.66 9.56 -3.02
C LEU A 317 -8.00 9.12 -1.59
N ASP A 318 -7.01 8.58 -0.89
CA ASP A 318 -7.09 8.24 0.53
C ASP A 318 -6.18 9.12 1.38
N ASN A 319 -6.60 9.24 2.64
CA ASN A 319 -5.80 9.82 3.70
C ASN A 319 -5.10 8.70 4.48
N LEU A 320 -3.77 8.70 4.49
CA LEU A 320 -2.96 7.86 5.35
C LEU A 320 -2.53 8.67 6.59
N GLY A 321 -3.01 8.26 7.76
CA GLY A 321 -2.75 8.90 9.05
C GLY A 321 -3.52 8.18 10.16
N PRO A 322 -3.22 8.43 11.45
CA PRO A 322 -3.97 7.80 12.54
C PRO A 322 -5.46 8.10 12.32
N TRP A 323 -6.25 7.02 12.21
CA TRP A 323 -7.70 7.08 12.05
C TRP A 323 -8.28 8.18 12.95
N GLY A 324 -8.91 9.20 12.35
CA GLY A 324 -9.64 10.24 13.09
C GLY A 324 -8.87 11.53 13.40
N THR A 325 -7.80 11.88 12.67
CA THR A 325 -7.26 13.26 12.68
C THR A 325 -7.72 14.05 11.45
N ASP A 326 -8.11 15.31 11.64
CA ASP A 326 -8.66 16.19 10.58
C ASP A 326 -7.62 16.61 9.51
N THR A 327 -6.41 16.06 9.49
CA THR A 327 -5.36 16.41 8.51
C THR A 327 -4.50 15.18 8.21
N PRO A 328 -4.46 14.70 6.95
CA PRO A 328 -3.66 13.54 6.58
C PRO A 328 -2.16 13.79 6.78
N GLU A 329 -1.44 12.78 7.27
CA GLU A 329 0.02 12.81 7.36
C GLU A 329 0.64 12.54 5.98
N ASP A 330 0.11 11.53 5.29
CA ASP A 330 0.42 11.12 3.92
C ASP A 330 -0.92 10.98 3.13
N LEU A 331 -0.87 11.14 1.81
CA LEU A 331 -2.01 10.85 0.93
C LEU A 331 -1.65 9.66 0.05
N GLN A 332 -2.62 8.81 -0.27
CA GLN A 332 -2.43 7.71 -1.21
C GLN A 332 -3.33 7.90 -2.42
N LEU A 333 -2.73 7.79 -3.61
CA LEU A 333 -3.45 7.72 -4.88
C LEU A 333 -3.50 6.26 -5.30
N ARG A 334 -4.71 5.71 -5.47
CA ARG A 334 -4.93 4.34 -5.96
C ARG A 334 -5.69 4.34 -7.28
N PHE A 335 -5.36 3.39 -8.14
CA PHE A 335 -6.05 3.20 -9.42
C PHE A 335 -6.27 1.72 -9.71
N VAL A 336 -7.52 1.37 -10.01
CA VAL A 336 -7.90 0.01 -10.43
C VAL A 336 -7.77 -0.09 -11.95
N HIS A 337 -6.68 -0.68 -12.43
CA HIS A 337 -6.40 -0.77 -13.86
C HIS A 337 -7.39 -1.63 -14.64
N ASN A 338 -7.77 -2.79 -14.09
CA ASN A 338 -8.74 -3.70 -14.70
C ASN A 338 -9.16 -4.77 -13.66
N MET A 339 -10.12 -5.64 -13.99
CA MET A 339 -10.42 -6.87 -13.25
C MET A 339 -10.19 -8.07 -14.16
N SER A 340 -9.00 -8.65 -14.09
CA SER A 340 -8.57 -9.72 -14.99
C SER A 340 -7.71 -10.77 -14.26
N PRO A 341 -7.88 -12.06 -14.56
CA PRO A 341 -6.97 -13.10 -14.07
C PRO A 341 -5.62 -13.09 -14.79
N GLN A 342 -5.46 -12.33 -15.88
CA GLN A 342 -4.19 -12.22 -16.59
C GLN A 342 -3.15 -11.53 -15.71
N TYR A 343 -2.05 -12.23 -15.48
CA TYR A 343 -0.90 -11.69 -14.77
C TYR A 343 -0.31 -10.50 -15.55
N VAL A 344 -0.08 -9.40 -14.85
CA VAL A 344 0.60 -8.23 -15.39
C VAL A 344 1.47 -7.58 -14.32
N GLU A 345 2.63 -7.10 -14.75
CA GLU A 345 3.41 -6.13 -14.01
C GLU A 345 3.70 -4.92 -14.89
N ALA A 346 3.53 -3.73 -14.32
CA ALA A 346 3.83 -2.47 -14.98
C ALA A 346 4.30 -1.43 -13.97
N ASP A 347 5.31 -0.64 -14.36
CA ASP A 347 5.67 0.61 -13.67
C ASP A 347 4.56 1.63 -13.92
N VAL A 348 4.07 2.27 -12.86
CA VAL A 348 3.05 3.31 -12.92
C VAL A 348 3.58 4.57 -12.27
N ARG A 349 3.78 5.59 -13.10
CA ARG A 349 4.26 6.92 -12.68
C ARG A 349 3.08 7.86 -12.55
N TYR A 350 3.04 8.62 -11.45
CA TYR A 350 1.97 9.54 -11.11
C TYR A 350 2.52 10.96 -11.22
N GLU A 351 2.47 11.53 -12.42
CA GLU A 351 3.13 12.80 -12.74
C GLU A 351 2.13 13.97 -12.69
N ASP A 352 2.65 15.21 -12.74
CA ASP A 352 1.85 16.43 -12.91
C ASP A 352 0.67 16.58 -11.92
N LEU A 353 0.91 16.24 -10.64
CA LEU A 353 -0.12 16.30 -9.60
C LEU A 353 -0.62 17.73 -9.40
N THR A 354 -1.93 17.92 -9.50
CA THR A 354 -2.59 19.20 -9.21
C THR A 354 -3.78 18.94 -8.29
N ALA A 355 -3.80 19.57 -7.12
CA ALA A 355 -4.93 19.52 -6.20
C ALA A 355 -5.95 20.62 -6.48
N TYR A 356 -7.22 20.35 -6.22
CA TYR A 356 -8.32 21.28 -6.45
C TYR A 356 -9.26 21.31 -5.24
N ASP A 357 -9.86 22.47 -5.01
CA ASP A 357 -10.92 22.65 -4.03
C ASP A 357 -12.29 22.19 -4.54
N ALA A 358 -13.29 22.21 -3.65
CA ALA A 358 -14.67 21.83 -3.96
C ALA A 358 -15.34 22.73 -5.03
N ASN A 359 -14.78 23.91 -5.32
CA ASN A 359 -15.25 24.79 -6.39
C ASN A 359 -14.51 24.54 -7.72
N GLY A 360 -13.62 23.55 -7.77
CA GLY A 360 -12.80 23.25 -8.94
C GLY A 360 -11.65 24.23 -9.16
N LYS A 361 -11.25 25.01 -8.15
CA LYS A 361 -10.11 25.92 -8.25
C LYS A 361 -8.81 25.20 -7.86
N PRO A 362 -7.71 25.35 -8.63
CA PRO A 362 -6.44 24.73 -8.27
C PRO A 362 -5.90 25.31 -6.96
N ILE A 363 -5.37 24.43 -6.11
CA ILE A 363 -4.72 24.74 -4.85
C ILE A 363 -3.21 24.73 -5.10
N ASP A 364 -2.53 25.83 -4.76
CA ASP A 364 -1.06 25.91 -4.82
C ASP A 364 -0.43 25.12 -3.66
N ILE A 365 -0.32 23.81 -3.84
CA ILE A 365 0.30 22.86 -2.93
C ILE A 365 1.20 21.91 -3.72
N HIS A 366 2.39 21.65 -3.19
CA HIS A 366 3.38 20.78 -3.82
C HIS A 366 3.36 19.41 -3.14
N PHE A 367 3.51 18.36 -3.92
CA PHE A 367 3.62 16.99 -3.44
C PHE A 367 4.96 16.40 -3.84
N TRP A 368 5.55 15.64 -2.93
CA TRP A 368 6.59 14.69 -3.27
C TRP A 368 5.97 13.30 -3.37
N GLN A 369 5.99 12.74 -4.58
CA GLN A 369 5.73 11.32 -4.81
C GLN A 369 7.01 10.55 -4.49
N HIS A 370 6.99 9.77 -3.42
CA HIS A 370 8.21 9.15 -2.90
C HIS A 370 8.38 7.67 -3.33
N GLY A 371 7.40 7.07 -4.01
CA GLY A 371 7.51 5.73 -4.57
C GLY A 371 6.94 5.63 -5.98
N LYS A 372 7.55 4.79 -6.82
CA LYS A 372 6.92 4.37 -8.08
C LYS A 372 5.73 3.47 -7.75
N GLY A 373 4.59 3.70 -8.41
CA GLY A 373 3.48 2.76 -8.33
C GLY A 373 3.80 1.52 -9.15
N TRP A 374 3.27 0.38 -8.74
CA TRP A 374 3.34 -0.85 -9.51
C TRP A 374 1.94 -1.39 -9.71
N ALA A 375 1.54 -1.62 -10.96
CA ALA A 375 0.31 -2.34 -11.25
C ALA A 375 0.56 -3.83 -10.98
N ARG A 376 -0.22 -4.41 -10.06
CA ARG A 376 -0.13 -5.82 -9.66
C ARG A 376 -1.52 -6.43 -9.51
N ASN A 377 -1.62 -7.73 -9.69
CA ASN A 377 -2.86 -8.47 -9.51
C ASN A 377 -3.19 -8.67 -8.02
N TYR A 378 -4.33 -8.15 -7.59
CA TYR A 378 -4.98 -8.41 -6.30
C TYR A 378 -6.32 -9.09 -6.59
N HIS A 379 -6.40 -10.42 -6.47
CA HIS A 379 -7.56 -11.19 -6.94
C HIS A 379 -8.91 -10.57 -6.51
N PRO A 380 -9.79 -10.16 -7.45
CA PRO A 380 -9.74 -10.30 -8.92
C PRO A 380 -9.29 -9.05 -9.72
N SER A 381 -8.87 -7.98 -9.05
CA SER A 381 -8.44 -6.70 -9.61
C SER A 381 -6.95 -6.64 -10.00
N ILE A 382 -6.60 -5.69 -10.85
CA ILE A 382 -5.23 -5.22 -11.08
C ILE A 382 -5.21 -3.79 -10.60
N GLU A 383 -4.39 -3.50 -9.60
CA GLU A 383 -4.37 -2.18 -8.96
C GLU A 383 -2.94 -1.66 -8.84
N SER A 384 -2.80 -0.34 -8.85
CA SER A 384 -1.57 0.33 -8.42
C SER A 384 -1.89 1.40 -7.39
N SER A 385 -0.89 1.71 -6.57
CA SER A 385 -0.96 2.84 -5.65
C SER A 385 0.38 3.56 -5.60
N THR A 386 0.32 4.83 -5.21
CA THR A 386 1.49 5.59 -4.79
C THR A 386 1.14 6.47 -3.61
N ASP A 387 2.10 6.63 -2.73
CA ASP A 387 1.99 7.52 -1.59
C ASP A 387 2.67 8.86 -1.94
N ILE A 388 2.00 9.93 -1.57
CA ILE A 388 2.45 11.31 -1.79
C ILE A 388 2.39 12.07 -0.47
N ILE A 389 3.38 12.94 -0.27
CA ILE A 389 3.46 13.77 0.93
C ILE A 389 3.53 15.24 0.54
N ALA A 390 2.77 16.09 1.24
CA ALA A 390 2.75 17.52 0.95
C ALA A 390 4.03 18.19 1.44
N THR A 391 4.68 18.95 0.56
CA THR A 391 5.90 19.71 0.84
C THR A 391 5.62 21.20 0.87
N GLY A 392 6.58 21.96 1.39
CA GLY A 392 6.50 23.40 1.55
C GLY A 392 5.81 23.83 2.86
N TRP A 393 6.01 25.11 3.18
CA TRP A 393 5.63 25.71 4.47
C TRP A 393 4.47 26.72 4.37
N ASP A 394 3.94 26.98 3.17
CA ASP A 394 2.91 27.97 2.97
C ASP A 394 1.50 27.42 3.24
N ASN A 395 1.07 27.51 4.49
CA ASN A 395 -0.29 27.16 4.93
C ASN A 395 -0.72 25.72 4.54
N THR A 396 0.25 24.82 4.39
CA THR A 396 0.08 23.48 3.81
C THR A 396 -1.02 22.69 4.51
N ALA A 397 -1.10 22.74 5.84
CA ALA A 397 -2.15 22.10 6.63
C ALA A 397 -3.58 22.51 6.21
N ASN A 398 -3.82 23.80 6.01
CA ASN A 398 -5.12 24.30 5.61
C ASN A 398 -5.41 24.03 4.13
N LYS A 399 -4.38 24.05 3.29
CA LYS A 399 -4.49 23.68 1.87
C LYS A 399 -4.88 22.21 1.71
N LEU A 400 -4.28 21.31 2.49
CA LEU A 400 -4.64 19.88 2.54
C LEU A 400 -6.12 19.67 2.88
N LYS A 401 -6.66 20.40 3.86
CA LYS A 401 -8.08 20.32 4.25
C LYS A 401 -9.05 20.80 3.17
N GLN A 402 -8.58 21.59 2.21
CA GLN A 402 -9.39 22.14 1.12
C GLN A 402 -9.44 21.20 -0.08
N ILE A 403 -8.62 20.15 -0.12
CA ILE A 403 -8.54 19.23 -1.26
C ILE A 403 -9.84 18.44 -1.36
N ASP A 404 -10.56 18.68 -2.45
CA ASP A 404 -11.70 17.86 -2.88
C ASP A 404 -11.22 16.68 -3.74
N HIS A 405 -10.31 16.96 -4.68
CA HIS A 405 -9.74 15.97 -5.59
C HIS A 405 -8.33 16.35 -6.03
N ILE A 406 -7.60 15.36 -6.54
CA ILE A 406 -6.30 15.54 -7.19
C ILE A 406 -6.41 15.03 -8.63
N THR A 407 -5.86 15.75 -9.59
CA THR A 407 -5.61 15.20 -10.92
C THR A 407 -4.14 14.82 -11.03
N ALA A 408 -3.86 13.64 -11.58
CA ALA A 408 -2.49 13.23 -11.91
C ALA A 408 -2.45 12.60 -13.30
N LYS A 409 -1.31 12.76 -13.97
CA LYS A 409 -0.99 12.10 -15.23
C LYS A 409 -0.40 10.73 -14.92
N LEU A 410 -1.14 9.67 -15.18
CA LEU A 410 -0.69 8.30 -14.98
C LEU A 410 -0.01 7.81 -16.25
N THR A 411 1.26 7.47 -16.14
CA THR A 411 2.05 6.83 -17.19
C THR A 411 2.30 5.37 -16.81
N LEU A 412 1.67 4.44 -17.53
CA LEU A 412 1.82 3.00 -17.36
C LEU A 412 2.82 2.47 -18.38
N ILE A 413 3.90 1.86 -17.88
CA ILE A 413 4.95 1.22 -18.68
C ILE A 413 4.89 -0.29 -18.39
N PRO A 414 4.29 -1.08 -19.30
CA PRO A 414 4.13 -2.52 -19.08
C PRO A 414 5.49 -3.23 -19.16
N GLN A 415 5.61 -4.37 -18.50
CA GLN A 415 6.74 -5.27 -18.69
C GLN A 415 6.40 -6.40 -19.67
N THR A 416 7.42 -6.96 -20.31
CA THR A 416 7.28 -8.20 -21.07
C THR A 416 6.84 -9.33 -20.15
N SER A 417 6.06 -10.28 -20.66
CA SER A 417 5.79 -11.54 -19.97
C SER A 417 6.27 -12.69 -20.85
N LYS A 418 7.59 -12.88 -20.89
CA LYS A 418 8.20 -13.96 -21.66
C LYS A 418 8.28 -15.20 -20.78
N ILE A 419 7.49 -16.20 -21.14
CA ILE A 419 7.40 -17.46 -20.43
C ILE A 419 8.54 -18.38 -20.88
N VAL A 420 9.30 -18.91 -19.92
CA VAL A 420 10.39 -19.86 -20.15
C VAL A 420 10.17 -21.08 -19.28
N GLU A 421 10.29 -22.26 -19.88
CA GLU A 421 10.23 -23.52 -19.15
C GLU A 421 11.65 -24.04 -18.87
N LYS A 422 11.88 -24.45 -17.62
CA LYS A 422 13.15 -25.00 -17.15
C LYS A 422 12.93 -26.28 -16.36
N SER A 423 13.87 -27.22 -16.41
CA SER A 423 13.76 -28.39 -15.54
C SER A 423 14.15 -28.02 -14.10
N TRP A 424 13.54 -28.69 -13.12
CA TRP A 424 13.89 -28.47 -11.71
C TRP A 424 15.36 -28.78 -11.43
N ASP A 425 15.89 -29.85 -12.03
CA ASP A 425 17.29 -30.26 -11.88
C ASP A 425 18.27 -29.23 -12.47
N GLU A 426 17.93 -28.58 -13.60
CA GLU A 426 18.74 -27.49 -14.17
C GLU A 426 18.84 -26.30 -13.19
N LEU A 427 17.73 -25.93 -12.55
CA LEU A 427 17.65 -24.80 -11.63
C LEU A 427 18.32 -25.07 -10.27
N LEU A 428 18.42 -26.34 -9.86
CA LEU A 428 19.19 -26.74 -8.69
C LEU A 428 20.70 -26.75 -8.96
N ALA A 429 21.12 -27.09 -10.18
CA ALA A 429 22.53 -27.24 -10.52
C ALA A 429 23.25 -25.90 -10.61
N THR A 430 22.60 -24.89 -11.21
CA THR A 430 23.20 -23.56 -11.44
C THR A 430 22.16 -22.44 -11.33
N PRO A 431 22.55 -21.25 -10.84
CA PRO A 431 21.68 -20.08 -10.88
C PRO A 431 21.19 -19.77 -12.28
N TYR A 432 19.89 -19.55 -12.45
CA TYR A 432 19.32 -19.04 -13.69
C TYR A 432 19.54 -17.53 -13.78
N ARG A 433 19.96 -17.02 -14.95
CA ARG A 433 20.33 -15.60 -15.12
C ARG A 433 19.73 -15.00 -16.39
N VAL A 434 19.31 -13.74 -16.28
CA VAL A 434 18.86 -12.89 -17.40
C VAL A 434 19.47 -11.50 -17.18
N GLY A 435 20.57 -11.21 -17.89
CA GLY A 435 21.45 -10.08 -17.61
C GLY A 435 21.87 -10.05 -16.14
N ASP A 436 21.51 -8.99 -15.42
CA ASP A 436 21.87 -8.82 -14.00
C ASP A 436 20.90 -9.53 -13.03
N ALA A 437 19.72 -9.93 -13.51
CA ALA A 437 18.76 -10.68 -12.72
C ALA A 437 19.19 -12.15 -12.56
N SER A 438 18.93 -12.73 -11.39
CA SER A 438 19.21 -14.15 -11.14
C SER A 438 18.20 -14.82 -10.21
N LEU A 439 18.01 -16.13 -10.40
CA LEU A 439 17.20 -16.99 -9.55
C LEU A 439 18.04 -18.22 -9.15
N THR A 440 18.19 -18.45 -7.85
CA THR A 440 18.94 -19.58 -7.29
C THR A 440 18.03 -20.41 -6.39
N ILE A 441 18.00 -21.73 -6.58
CA ILE A 441 17.28 -22.67 -5.71
C ILE A 441 18.31 -23.51 -4.95
N GLN A 442 18.27 -23.47 -3.63
CA GLN A 442 19.14 -24.23 -2.74
C GLN A 442 18.34 -25.30 -2.01
N VAL A 443 18.84 -26.53 -1.96
CA VAL A 443 18.23 -27.60 -1.16
C VAL A 443 18.62 -27.41 0.30
N LEU A 444 17.65 -27.26 1.19
CA LEU A 444 17.88 -27.21 2.63
C LEU A 444 17.70 -28.60 3.27
N ASP A 445 16.66 -29.32 2.85
CA ASP A 445 16.38 -30.69 3.27
C ASP A 445 15.67 -31.43 2.13
N ALA A 446 16.38 -32.38 1.51
CA ALA A 446 15.86 -33.13 0.36
C ALA A 446 14.73 -34.11 0.76
N GLU A 447 14.78 -34.69 1.96
CA GLU A 447 13.77 -35.64 2.43
C GLU A 447 12.47 -34.91 2.78
N ALA A 448 12.60 -33.75 3.45
CA ALA A 448 11.46 -32.90 3.76
C ALA A 448 10.99 -32.02 2.58
N LYS A 449 11.66 -32.10 1.42
CA LYS A 449 11.40 -31.29 0.22
C LYS A 449 11.39 -29.79 0.51
N LEU A 450 12.34 -29.35 1.32
CA LEU A 450 12.50 -27.96 1.74
C LEU A 450 13.64 -27.29 0.97
N PHE A 451 13.32 -26.16 0.35
CA PHE A 451 14.20 -25.39 -0.52
C PHE A 451 14.24 -23.92 -0.10
N LYS A 452 15.33 -23.25 -0.44
CA LYS A 452 15.48 -21.80 -0.35
C LYS A 452 15.62 -21.23 -1.75
N VAL A 453 14.75 -20.30 -2.10
CA VAL A 453 14.74 -19.61 -3.39
C VAL A 453 15.25 -18.19 -3.18
N VAL A 454 16.33 -17.82 -3.86
CA VAL A 454 16.92 -16.49 -3.83
C VAL A 454 16.74 -15.86 -5.21
N SER A 455 16.03 -14.75 -5.27
CA SER A 455 15.82 -13.96 -6.50
C SER A 455 16.52 -12.61 -6.35
N LYS A 456 17.34 -12.24 -7.33
CA LYS A 456 17.96 -10.92 -7.46
C LYS A 456 17.46 -10.28 -8.75
N GLN A 457 17.08 -9.02 -8.69
CA GLN A 457 16.45 -8.29 -9.80
C GLN A 457 17.06 -6.89 -9.91
N SER A 458 17.15 -6.38 -11.15
CA SER A 458 17.54 -5.00 -11.44
C SER A 458 16.31 -4.17 -11.83
N GLU A 459 16.49 -2.87 -12.03
CA GLU A 459 15.41 -1.99 -12.49
C GLU A 459 14.87 -2.38 -13.89
N ASP A 460 15.75 -2.91 -14.74
CA ASP A 460 15.44 -3.22 -16.14
C ASP A 460 15.13 -4.70 -16.39
N GLN A 461 15.47 -5.58 -15.44
CA GLN A 461 15.37 -7.04 -15.62
C GLN A 461 14.94 -7.72 -14.33
N SER A 462 13.89 -8.52 -14.43
CA SER A 462 13.44 -9.39 -13.34
C SER A 462 13.07 -10.79 -13.83
N ILE A 463 13.13 -11.73 -12.89
CA ILE A 463 12.73 -13.12 -13.08
C ILE A 463 11.68 -13.40 -12.00
N ASN A 464 10.43 -13.63 -12.42
CA ASN A 464 9.37 -14.06 -11.51
C ASN A 464 9.22 -15.59 -11.58
N LEU A 465 9.01 -16.19 -10.40
CA LEU A 465 8.65 -17.59 -10.22
C LEU A 465 7.17 -17.67 -9.78
N PRO A 466 6.23 -17.98 -10.69
CA PRO A 466 4.82 -18.20 -10.38
C PRO A 466 4.59 -19.24 -9.30
N PHE A 467 4.40 -18.86 -8.03
CA PHE A 467 4.31 -19.84 -6.96
C PHE A 467 3.04 -20.71 -7.02
N GLN A 468 1.99 -20.25 -7.71
CA GLN A 468 0.73 -20.97 -7.89
C GLN A 468 0.90 -22.29 -8.67
N GLN A 469 2.04 -22.50 -9.33
CA GLN A 469 2.37 -23.78 -9.96
C GLN A 469 2.75 -24.89 -8.94
N PHE A 470 3.01 -24.52 -7.69
CA PHE A 470 3.43 -25.43 -6.63
C PHE A 470 2.26 -25.86 -5.74
N LYS A 471 2.38 -27.09 -5.20
CA LYS A 471 1.60 -27.55 -4.06
C LYS A 471 2.51 -27.66 -2.84
N GLY A 472 2.11 -27.04 -1.75
CA GLY A 472 2.84 -27.07 -0.50
C GLY A 472 2.73 -25.74 0.25
N MET A 473 3.82 -25.38 0.91
CA MET A 473 3.88 -24.26 1.83
C MET A 473 5.08 -23.36 1.50
N MET A 474 4.96 -22.06 1.77
CA MET A 474 6.03 -21.10 1.56
C MET A 474 6.13 -20.14 2.75
N ALA A 475 7.29 -19.52 2.92
CA ALA A 475 7.47 -18.38 3.83
C ALA A 475 8.53 -17.45 3.26
N GLU A 476 8.53 -16.19 3.69
CA GLU A 476 9.72 -15.37 3.53
C GLU A 476 10.85 -15.96 4.36
N ALA A 477 12.01 -16.13 3.74
CA ALA A 477 13.18 -16.59 4.46
C ALA A 477 13.66 -15.47 5.39
N ARG A 478 14.23 -15.86 6.53
CA ARG A 478 14.90 -14.89 7.39
C ARG A 478 16.06 -14.26 6.62
N ARG A 479 16.23 -12.96 6.83
CA ARG A 479 17.34 -12.20 6.28
C ARG A 479 18.66 -12.78 6.77
N GLU A 480 19.49 -13.19 5.82
CA GLU A 480 20.82 -13.70 6.06
C GLU A 480 21.84 -12.67 5.55
N GLY A 481 22.88 -12.43 6.35
CA GLY A 481 23.96 -11.51 6.01
C GLY A 481 24.94 -11.39 7.17
N ASN A 482 26.14 -10.89 6.89
CA ASN A 482 27.17 -10.62 7.90
C ASN A 482 26.86 -9.33 8.66
N TYR A 483 25.70 -9.28 9.30
CA TYR A 483 25.27 -8.17 10.14
C TYR A 483 25.50 -8.50 11.61
N PRO A 484 25.75 -7.49 12.47
CA PRO A 484 25.75 -7.71 13.91
C PRO A 484 24.44 -8.35 14.39
N SER A 485 24.55 -9.36 15.25
CA SER A 485 23.39 -10.15 15.71
C SER A 485 22.39 -9.34 16.54
N TRP A 486 22.79 -8.20 17.09
CA TRP A 486 21.95 -7.31 17.88
C TRP A 486 21.06 -6.39 17.03
N LEU A 487 21.29 -6.28 15.72
CA LEU A 487 20.42 -5.52 14.83
C LEU A 487 19.07 -6.20 14.67
N THR A 488 18.01 -5.39 14.68
CA THR A 488 16.63 -5.87 14.52
C THR A 488 16.34 -6.27 13.07
N ALA A 489 15.20 -6.94 12.83
CA ALA A 489 14.76 -7.29 11.48
C ALA A 489 14.55 -6.04 10.61
N THR A 490 14.03 -4.96 11.20
CA THR A 490 13.81 -3.66 10.53
C THR A 490 15.13 -2.98 10.17
N ASP A 491 16.14 -3.03 11.06
CA ASP A 491 17.46 -2.45 10.76
C ASP A 491 18.12 -3.15 9.56
N LYS A 492 17.99 -4.47 9.48
CA LYS A 492 18.53 -5.29 8.37
C LYS A 492 17.80 -5.03 7.05
N GLU A 493 16.47 -4.92 7.08
CA GLU A 493 15.68 -4.54 5.90
C GLU A 493 16.10 -3.19 5.34
N LEU A 494 16.29 -2.20 6.21
CA LEU A 494 16.69 -0.86 5.80
C LEU A 494 18.08 -0.86 5.13
N LEU A 495 19.02 -1.65 5.67
CA LEU A 495 20.34 -1.83 5.06
C LEU A 495 20.25 -2.47 3.67
N GLU A 496 19.45 -3.54 3.53
CA GLU A 496 19.24 -4.24 2.27
C GLU A 496 18.58 -3.31 1.22
N GLN A 497 17.58 -2.53 1.61
CA GLN A 497 16.87 -1.60 0.71
C GLN A 497 17.73 -0.43 0.23
N LEU A 498 18.62 0.09 1.09
CA LEU A 498 19.41 1.28 0.77
C LEU A 498 20.72 0.98 0.04
N ILE A 499 21.42 -0.07 0.45
CA ILE A 499 22.82 -0.31 0.06
C ILE A 499 22.96 -1.57 -0.81
N GLY A 500 21.95 -2.45 -0.80
CA GLY A 500 21.99 -3.70 -1.55
C GLY A 500 22.98 -4.72 -1.00
N ALA A 501 23.02 -5.90 -1.61
CA ALA A 501 23.95 -6.97 -1.28
C ALA A 501 25.17 -6.93 -2.22
N ASP A 502 26.27 -6.29 -1.79
CA ASP A 502 27.65 -6.42 -2.31
C ASP A 502 27.87 -6.36 -3.85
N GLU A 503 27.00 -5.71 -4.63
CA GLU A 503 27.09 -5.69 -6.10
C GLU A 503 27.23 -4.28 -6.71
N SER A 504 27.85 -4.21 -7.91
CA SER A 504 28.14 -2.95 -8.62
C SER A 504 26.87 -2.16 -8.99
N HIS A 505 25.75 -2.87 -9.17
CA HIS A 505 24.42 -2.32 -9.41
C HIS A 505 23.52 -2.62 -8.21
N HIS A 506 22.63 -1.68 -7.89
CA HIS A 506 21.64 -1.87 -6.83
C HIS A 506 20.64 -2.94 -7.28
N LEU A 507 20.84 -4.17 -6.81
CA LEU A 507 19.92 -5.27 -7.04
C LEU A 507 19.01 -5.47 -5.83
N THR A 508 17.71 -5.55 -6.08
CA THR A 508 16.75 -5.97 -5.07
C THR A 508 16.81 -7.49 -4.92
N SER A 509 16.98 -7.98 -3.70
CA SER A 509 17.03 -9.41 -3.40
C SER A 509 15.82 -9.84 -2.57
N ASN A 510 15.12 -10.89 -3.01
CA ASN A 510 14.06 -11.53 -2.24
C ASN A 510 14.40 -13.01 -2.02
N THR A 511 14.21 -13.48 -0.78
CA THR A 511 14.56 -14.84 -0.35
C THR A 511 13.34 -15.50 0.25
N LEU A 512 12.98 -16.69 -0.25
CA LEU A 512 11.81 -17.44 0.18
C LEU A 512 12.20 -18.86 0.58
N LEU A 513 11.50 -19.41 1.57
CA LEU A 513 11.50 -20.84 1.88
C LEU A 513 10.31 -21.49 1.18
N LEU A 514 10.56 -22.63 0.56
CA LEU A 514 9.56 -23.39 -0.20
C LEU A 514 9.59 -24.85 0.25
N LYS A 515 8.50 -25.33 0.83
CA LYS A 515 8.29 -26.73 1.19
C LYS A 515 7.25 -27.33 0.26
N LEU A 516 7.67 -28.28 -0.56
CA LEU A 516 6.82 -28.86 -1.60
C LEU A 516 6.24 -30.19 -1.18
N ASP A 517 4.97 -30.41 -1.48
CA ASP A 517 4.35 -31.74 -1.34
C ASP A 517 4.94 -32.69 -2.40
N GLU A 518 5.15 -32.18 -3.62
CA GLU A 518 5.73 -32.87 -4.75
C GLU A 518 6.70 -31.95 -5.51
N ILE A 519 7.85 -32.49 -5.91
CA ILE A 519 8.83 -31.75 -6.69
C ILE A 519 8.38 -31.77 -8.16
N PRO A 520 8.13 -30.62 -8.80
CA PRO A 520 7.76 -30.57 -10.20
C PRO A 520 8.95 -30.94 -11.08
N LYS A 521 8.69 -31.57 -12.24
CA LYS A 521 9.75 -31.88 -13.22
C LYS A 521 10.20 -30.65 -13.99
N THR A 522 9.25 -29.76 -14.27
CA THR A 522 9.42 -28.55 -15.07
C THR A 522 8.81 -27.37 -14.33
N LEU A 523 9.48 -26.23 -14.41
CA LEU A 523 9.06 -24.96 -13.86
C LEU A 523 8.85 -23.94 -14.96
N MET A 524 7.79 -23.15 -14.79
CA MET A 524 7.56 -21.94 -15.53
C MET A 524 8.25 -20.78 -14.82
N LEU A 525 9.06 -20.02 -15.56
CA LEU A 525 9.66 -18.75 -15.15
C LEU A 525 9.15 -17.64 -16.08
N ILE A 526 9.03 -16.43 -15.54
CA ILE A 526 8.66 -15.25 -16.32
C ILE A 526 9.84 -14.29 -16.36
N GLU A 527 10.38 -14.09 -17.55
CA GLU A 527 11.36 -13.04 -17.80
C GLU A 527 10.63 -11.74 -18.11
N GLN A 528 11.02 -10.68 -17.41
CA GLN A 528 10.38 -9.38 -17.51
C GLN A 528 11.41 -8.30 -17.78
N GLN A 529 11.07 -7.42 -18.71
CA GLN A 529 11.80 -6.21 -19.08
C GLN A 529 10.79 -5.11 -19.44
N PRO A 530 11.08 -3.83 -19.19
CA PRO A 530 10.20 -2.74 -19.61
C PRO A 530 9.91 -2.77 -21.12
N GLN A 531 8.66 -2.52 -21.51
CA GLN A 531 8.19 -2.37 -22.90
C GLN A 531 7.72 -0.94 -23.15
N PRO A 532 8.65 0.04 -23.23
CA PRO A 532 8.29 1.45 -23.38
C PRO A 532 7.49 1.74 -24.66
N GLU A 533 7.59 0.91 -25.70
CA GLU A 533 6.81 1.00 -26.94
C GLU A 533 5.30 0.78 -26.74
N LEU A 534 4.88 0.16 -25.63
CA LEU A 534 3.49 -0.05 -25.25
C LEU A 534 3.02 0.91 -24.13
N THR A 535 3.83 1.92 -23.80
CA THR A 535 3.52 2.92 -22.78
C THR A 535 2.19 3.61 -23.09
N GLN A 536 1.39 3.80 -22.05
CA GLN A 536 0.18 4.60 -22.12
C GLN A 536 0.18 5.67 -21.07
N THR A 537 -0.47 6.78 -21.40
CA THR A 537 -0.55 7.93 -20.52
C THR A 537 -1.96 8.47 -20.51
N LYS A 538 -2.46 8.80 -19.32
CA LYS A 538 -3.80 9.35 -19.14
C LYS A 538 -3.89 10.26 -17.93
N THR A 539 -4.62 11.36 -18.03
CA THR A 539 -4.94 12.18 -16.85
C THR A 539 -6.12 11.56 -16.12
N ILE A 540 -5.92 11.25 -14.84
CA ILE A 540 -6.91 10.64 -13.97
C ILE A 540 -7.27 11.62 -12.85
N ARG A 541 -8.57 11.67 -12.53
CA ARG A 541 -9.11 12.41 -11.38
C ARG A 541 -9.25 11.45 -10.20
N PHE A 542 -8.50 11.70 -9.13
CA PHE A 542 -8.55 10.99 -7.87
C PHE A 542 -9.50 11.69 -6.91
N VAL A 543 -10.54 10.98 -6.48
CA VAL A 543 -11.59 11.50 -5.59
C VAL A 543 -11.61 10.72 -4.28
N GLN A 544 -12.19 11.29 -3.23
CA GLN A 544 -12.34 10.60 -1.94
C GLN A 544 -13.04 9.23 -2.12
N PHE A 545 -12.64 8.24 -1.32
CA PHE A 545 -13.19 6.87 -1.39
C PHE A 545 -14.73 6.83 -1.36
N SER A 546 -15.37 7.69 -0.57
CA SER A 546 -16.83 7.79 -0.52
C SER A 546 -17.46 8.19 -1.85
N ASP A 547 -16.84 9.12 -2.58
CA ASP A 547 -17.38 9.61 -3.85
C ASP A 547 -17.03 8.67 -5.00
N TYR A 548 -15.86 8.03 -4.92
CA TYR A 548 -15.49 6.94 -5.82
C TYR A 548 -16.53 5.81 -5.82
N ASN A 549 -16.96 5.37 -4.63
CA ASN A 549 -17.91 4.26 -4.48
C ASN A 549 -19.35 4.60 -4.88
N LYS A 550 -19.76 5.88 -4.74
CA LYS A 550 -21.06 6.36 -5.22
C LYS A 550 -21.17 6.31 -6.74
N ASN A 551 -20.06 6.50 -7.45
CA ASN A 551 -20.04 6.41 -8.90
C ASN A 551 -19.94 4.95 -9.35
N LEU A 552 -21.09 4.37 -9.71
CA LEU A 552 -21.21 2.97 -10.13
C LEU A 552 -20.45 2.63 -11.43
N ALA A 553 -20.00 3.64 -12.20
CA ALA A 553 -19.14 3.41 -13.36
C ALA A 553 -17.73 2.96 -12.97
N ASN A 554 -17.26 3.34 -11.77
CA ASN A 554 -15.95 2.96 -11.27
C ASN A 554 -15.96 1.47 -10.84
N PRO A 555 -14.85 0.73 -11.04
CA PRO A 555 -14.72 -0.65 -10.58
C PRO A 555 -14.69 -0.73 -9.05
N PRO A 556 -15.09 -1.85 -8.43
CA PRO A 556 -14.77 -2.10 -7.03
C PRO A 556 -13.24 -2.20 -6.84
N THR A 557 -12.75 -1.90 -5.64
CA THR A 557 -11.35 -2.05 -5.23
C THR A 557 -11.23 -3.10 -4.13
N GLU A 558 -10.14 -3.85 -4.15
CA GLU A 558 -9.80 -4.84 -3.12
C GLU A 558 -8.90 -4.24 -2.01
N PHE A 559 -8.28 -3.08 -2.25
CA PHE A 559 -7.46 -2.39 -1.26
C PHE A 559 -8.31 -1.96 -0.05
N GLY A 560 -7.93 -2.45 1.14
CA GLY A 560 -8.65 -2.24 2.41
C GLY A 560 -9.49 -3.44 2.87
N ASN A 561 -9.79 -4.40 1.98
CA ASN A 561 -10.48 -5.65 2.34
C ASN A 561 -9.53 -6.78 2.81
N ALA A 562 -8.21 -6.57 2.70
CA ALA A 562 -7.18 -7.50 3.20
C ALA A 562 -7.05 -7.52 4.74
N GLY A 563 -7.90 -6.78 5.45
CA GLY A 563 -8.13 -6.96 6.88
C GLY A 563 -8.96 -8.23 7.12
N LEU A 564 -8.30 -9.27 7.61
CA LEU A 564 -8.88 -10.40 8.35
C LEU A 564 -10.26 -10.04 8.96
N GLY A 565 -11.36 -10.43 8.31
CA GLY A 565 -12.68 -10.39 8.93
C GLY A 565 -13.88 -9.95 8.08
N SER A 566 -13.70 -9.31 6.92
CA SER A 566 -14.83 -8.97 6.05
C SER A 566 -15.04 -9.98 4.92
N PHE A 567 -15.06 -11.26 5.28
CA PHE A 567 -15.96 -12.17 4.58
C PHE A 567 -17.37 -11.68 4.91
N ILE A 568 -17.92 -10.81 4.06
CA ILE A 568 -19.36 -10.58 4.03
C ILE A 568 -19.95 -11.99 3.96
N ASN A 569 -20.72 -12.34 5.00
CA ASN A 569 -21.31 -13.65 5.20
C ASN A 569 -21.63 -14.29 3.83
N PRO A 570 -21.07 -15.46 3.49
CA PRO A 570 -21.80 -16.35 2.61
C PRO A 570 -23.02 -16.78 3.41
N ALA A 571 -24.05 -15.93 3.49
CA ALA A 571 -25.39 -16.37 3.80
C ALA A 571 -25.93 -17.07 2.55
N LEU A 572 -25.28 -18.18 2.23
CA LEU A 572 -25.81 -19.26 1.43
C LEU A 572 -25.63 -20.51 2.28
N ASP A 573 -26.25 -20.48 3.47
CA ASP A 573 -26.84 -21.69 3.98
C ASP A 573 -27.71 -22.24 2.87
N ALA A 574 -27.41 -23.46 2.42
CA ALA A 574 -28.14 -24.15 1.39
C ALA A 574 -29.64 -23.93 1.58
N ALA A 575 -30.30 -23.37 0.56
CA ALA A 575 -31.74 -23.17 0.54
C ALA A 575 -32.42 -24.49 0.93
N LYS A 576 -32.99 -24.52 2.14
CA LYS A 576 -33.93 -25.56 2.52
C LYS A 576 -35.22 -25.24 1.78
N ASN A 577 -35.62 -26.11 0.86
CA ASN A 577 -36.95 -26.20 0.23
C ASN A 577 -37.49 -24.97 -0.53
N GLU A 578 -36.66 -24.23 -1.29
CA GLU A 578 -37.19 -23.22 -2.22
C GLU A 578 -37.59 -23.83 -3.57
N PHE A 579 -38.79 -23.50 -4.05
CA PHE A 579 -39.23 -23.86 -5.41
C PHE A 579 -38.83 -22.77 -6.40
N SER A 580 -38.20 -23.19 -7.49
CA SER A 580 -37.81 -22.33 -8.62
C SER A 580 -38.65 -22.57 -9.88
N THR A 581 -39.65 -23.45 -9.80
CA THR A 581 -40.63 -23.69 -10.86
C THR A 581 -42.05 -23.73 -10.29
N ILE A 582 -43.04 -23.52 -11.14
CA ILE A 582 -44.46 -23.61 -10.74
C ILE A 582 -44.85 -25.02 -10.27
N GLN A 583 -44.11 -26.05 -10.70
CA GLN A 583 -44.35 -27.43 -10.29
C GLN A 583 -43.89 -27.67 -8.86
N GLY A 584 -44.86 -27.87 -7.95
CA GLY A 584 -44.58 -28.21 -6.55
C GLY A 584 -44.88 -27.10 -5.56
N ILE A 585 -45.19 -25.88 -6.03
CA ILE A 585 -45.65 -24.80 -5.15
C ILE A 585 -46.96 -25.22 -4.48
N LYS A 586 -46.96 -25.25 -3.15
CA LYS A 586 -48.14 -25.46 -2.30
C LYS A 586 -47.92 -24.84 -0.92
N PRO A 587 -48.98 -24.49 -0.19
CA PRO A 587 -48.81 -24.11 1.20
C PRO A 587 -48.27 -25.25 2.05
N VAL A 588 -47.41 -24.90 2.99
CA VAL A 588 -46.81 -25.81 3.97
C VAL A 588 -46.91 -25.20 5.37
N THR A 589 -46.79 -26.05 6.37
CA THR A 589 -46.87 -25.69 7.79
C THR A 589 -45.85 -26.52 8.56
N ASP A 590 -45.21 -25.92 9.57
CA ASP A 590 -44.24 -26.65 10.40
C ASP A 590 -44.95 -27.32 11.59
N ASN A 591 -45.98 -26.67 12.14
CA ASN A 591 -46.65 -27.11 13.37
C ASN A 591 -48.18 -27.25 13.22
N GLY A 592 -48.76 -26.80 12.11
CA GLY A 592 -50.20 -26.74 11.86
C GLY A 592 -50.85 -25.40 12.27
N HIS A 593 -50.05 -24.45 12.76
CA HIS A 593 -50.50 -23.14 13.22
C HIS A 593 -49.90 -21.99 12.39
N ASN A 594 -48.73 -22.18 11.76
CA ASN A 594 -48.21 -21.29 10.73
C ASN A 594 -48.60 -21.77 9.33
N LEU A 595 -48.59 -20.88 8.34
CA LEU A 595 -48.78 -21.26 6.95
C LEU A 595 -47.87 -20.39 6.06
N TYR A 596 -47.06 -21.04 5.23
CA TYR A 596 -46.18 -20.37 4.28
C TYR A 596 -46.17 -21.10 2.94
N ILE A 597 -45.81 -20.39 1.87
CA ILE A 597 -45.66 -20.94 0.51
C ILE A 597 -44.19 -20.73 0.12
N PRO A 598 -43.36 -21.78 0.10
CA PRO A 598 -41.95 -21.66 -0.24
C PRO A 598 -41.82 -21.35 -1.72
N MET A 599 -41.05 -20.32 -2.07
CA MET A 599 -40.73 -19.99 -3.45
C MET A 599 -39.55 -19.05 -3.53
N SER A 600 -38.69 -19.26 -4.52
CA SER A 600 -37.58 -18.36 -4.79
C SER A 600 -38.06 -16.93 -5.07
N ALA A 601 -37.26 -15.93 -4.72
CA ALA A 601 -37.57 -14.53 -4.98
C ALA A 601 -37.82 -14.22 -6.46
N ALA A 602 -37.10 -14.90 -7.37
CA ALA A 602 -37.35 -14.84 -8.81
C ALA A 602 -38.77 -15.31 -9.17
N LEU A 603 -39.21 -16.45 -8.64
CA LEU A 603 -40.55 -17.00 -8.92
C LEU A 603 -41.67 -16.15 -8.30
N ALA A 604 -41.43 -15.52 -7.14
CA ALA A 604 -42.37 -14.60 -6.50
C ALA A 604 -42.68 -13.34 -7.33
N THR A 605 -41.85 -12.99 -8.33
CA THR A 605 -42.15 -11.93 -9.29
C THR A 605 -43.26 -12.33 -10.28
N ALA A 606 -43.35 -13.61 -10.62
CA ALA A 606 -44.31 -14.16 -11.58
C ALA A 606 -45.56 -14.77 -10.91
N CYS A 607 -45.44 -15.22 -9.65
CA CYS A 607 -46.48 -15.92 -8.90
C CYS A 607 -46.89 -15.15 -7.64
N LYS A 608 -48.18 -14.82 -7.52
CA LYS A 608 -48.75 -14.13 -6.36
C LYS A 608 -49.90 -14.93 -5.73
N PRO A 609 -49.87 -15.21 -4.42
CA PRO A 609 -50.98 -15.86 -3.73
C PRO A 609 -52.11 -14.86 -3.44
N GLU A 610 -53.34 -15.26 -3.74
CA GLU A 610 -54.58 -14.52 -3.55
C GLU A 610 -55.50 -15.29 -2.58
N ILE A 611 -56.22 -14.55 -1.73
CA ILE A 611 -57.13 -15.12 -0.73
C ILE A 611 -58.57 -14.96 -1.23
N ASP A 612 -59.20 -16.07 -1.60
CA ASP A 612 -60.62 -16.10 -1.98
C ASP A 612 -61.53 -16.13 -0.74
N GLN A 613 -61.13 -16.88 0.29
CA GLN A 613 -61.83 -17.00 1.56
C GLN A 613 -60.82 -16.96 2.71
N GLY A 614 -60.75 -15.80 3.38
CA GLY A 614 -59.86 -15.54 4.52
C GLY A 614 -60.60 -15.41 5.85
N PHE A 615 -59.87 -14.96 6.86
CA PHE A 615 -60.41 -14.64 8.18
C PHE A 615 -59.75 -13.38 8.75
N ASN A 616 -60.35 -12.82 9.79
CA ASN A 616 -59.78 -11.69 10.53
C ASN A 616 -59.17 -12.19 11.82
N GLU A 617 -57.98 -11.69 12.13
CA GLU A 617 -57.34 -11.82 13.44
C GLU A 617 -57.53 -10.48 14.17
N GLY A 618 -58.53 -10.43 15.05
CA GLY A 618 -59.03 -9.16 15.58
C GLY A 618 -59.69 -8.31 14.50
N LYS A 619 -59.18 -7.08 14.27
CA LYS A 619 -59.65 -6.16 13.23
C LYS A 619 -58.90 -6.30 11.89
N ASN A 620 -57.84 -7.10 11.86
CA ASN A 620 -56.92 -7.16 10.74
C ASN A 620 -57.23 -8.40 9.89
N PRO A 621 -57.54 -8.26 8.58
CA PRO A 621 -57.61 -9.40 7.68
C PRO A 621 -56.20 -9.97 7.46
N VAL A 622 -56.08 -11.29 7.44
CA VAL A 622 -54.79 -11.93 7.14
C VAL A 622 -54.40 -11.73 5.67
N THR A 623 -53.11 -11.61 5.42
CA THR A 623 -52.52 -11.35 4.10
C THR A 623 -51.28 -12.21 3.88
N TRP A 624 -50.98 -12.51 2.63
CA TRP A 624 -49.69 -13.09 2.27
C TRP A 624 -48.64 -11.99 2.16
N GLN A 625 -47.49 -12.19 2.82
CA GLN A 625 -46.35 -11.30 2.70
C GLN A 625 -45.11 -12.09 2.29
N PHE A 626 -44.44 -11.65 1.23
CA PHE A 626 -43.19 -12.25 0.80
C PHE A 626 -42.04 -11.79 1.68
N ASP A 627 -41.25 -12.73 2.17
CA ASP A 627 -40.00 -12.47 2.88
C ASP A 627 -38.89 -13.31 2.21
N PRO A 628 -37.90 -12.67 1.55
CA PRO A 628 -36.79 -13.37 0.91
C PRO A 628 -35.86 -14.04 1.92
N ASN A 629 -35.92 -13.67 3.21
CA ASN A 629 -35.05 -14.16 4.27
C ASN A 629 -35.84 -14.85 5.40
N ALA A 630 -37.00 -15.42 5.09
CA ALA A 630 -37.80 -16.09 6.10
C ALA A 630 -37.00 -17.25 6.74
N PRO A 631 -37.31 -17.68 7.99
CA PRO A 631 -36.54 -18.70 8.71
C PRO A 631 -36.35 -20.04 7.98
N ASN A 632 -37.22 -20.34 7.00
CA ASN A 632 -37.23 -21.57 6.22
C ASN A 632 -36.84 -21.33 4.73
N GLY A 633 -36.14 -20.24 4.42
CA GLY A 633 -35.86 -19.81 3.04
C GLY A 633 -36.93 -18.89 2.48
N ALA A 634 -36.72 -18.35 1.27
CA ALA A 634 -37.63 -17.40 0.65
C ALA A 634 -39.06 -17.95 0.54
N ALA A 635 -40.05 -17.21 1.07
CA ALA A 635 -41.43 -17.66 1.10
C ALA A 635 -42.45 -16.53 1.24
N TYR A 636 -43.67 -16.75 0.77
CA TYR A 636 -44.84 -16.00 1.24
C TYR A 636 -45.31 -16.58 2.55
N SER A 637 -45.37 -15.78 3.61
CA SER A 637 -45.92 -16.19 4.91
C SER A 637 -47.28 -15.53 5.14
N LEU A 638 -48.25 -16.32 5.63
CA LEU A 638 -49.55 -15.80 5.99
C LEU A 638 -49.45 -15.09 7.35
N MET A 639 -49.77 -13.81 7.37
CA MET A 639 -49.68 -13.00 8.59
C MET A 639 -50.66 -11.83 8.59
N THR A 640 -50.79 -11.20 9.75
CA THR A 640 -51.46 -9.90 9.88
C THR A 640 -50.63 -8.78 9.22
N PRO A 641 -51.23 -7.70 8.70
CA PRO A 641 -50.51 -6.66 7.95
C PRO A 641 -49.38 -5.98 8.72
N ASP A 642 -49.50 -5.91 10.04
CA ASP A 642 -48.49 -5.38 10.98
C ASP A 642 -47.32 -6.34 11.25
N ARG A 643 -47.32 -7.52 10.63
CA ARG A 643 -46.33 -8.60 10.79
C ARG A 643 -46.22 -9.18 12.21
N VAL A 644 -47.17 -8.87 13.11
CA VAL A 644 -47.09 -9.29 14.51
C VAL A 644 -47.59 -10.72 14.70
N ARG A 645 -48.70 -11.09 14.05
CA ARG A 645 -49.29 -12.43 14.17
C ARG A 645 -49.10 -13.27 12.92
N GLN A 646 -48.55 -14.46 13.13
CA GLN A 646 -48.15 -15.46 12.13
C GLN A 646 -48.59 -16.90 12.50
N PHE A 647 -49.21 -17.07 13.67
CA PHE A 647 -49.78 -18.34 14.14
C PHE A 647 -51.28 -18.18 14.35
N PHE A 648 -52.06 -19.11 13.80
CA PHE A 648 -53.52 -19.08 13.82
C PHE A 648 -54.09 -20.44 14.24
N TYR A 649 -55.32 -20.43 14.76
CA TYR A 649 -55.97 -21.60 15.37
C TYR A 649 -57.46 -21.61 15.03
N ASP A 650 -58.02 -22.78 14.75
CA ASP A 650 -59.45 -22.96 14.46
C ASP A 650 -59.97 -22.07 13.32
N LYS A 651 -59.10 -21.79 12.35
CA LYS A 651 -59.41 -21.01 11.15
C LYS A 651 -59.24 -21.85 9.90
N GLN A 652 -59.89 -21.42 8.83
CA GLN A 652 -59.74 -21.98 7.50
C GLN A 652 -59.40 -20.86 6.52
N ILE A 653 -58.54 -21.15 5.56
CA ILE A 653 -58.19 -20.25 4.48
C ILE A 653 -58.24 -21.00 3.15
N LYS A 654 -58.78 -20.36 2.13
CA LYS A 654 -58.82 -20.85 0.75
C LYS A 654 -58.46 -19.73 -0.21
N GLY A 655 -57.79 -20.09 -1.29
CA GLY A 655 -57.40 -19.15 -2.32
C GLY A 655 -56.73 -19.83 -3.50
N LYS A 656 -55.99 -19.04 -4.27
CA LYS A 656 -55.23 -19.51 -5.42
C LYS A 656 -53.90 -18.77 -5.52
N ILE A 657 -52.90 -19.43 -6.09
CA ILE A 657 -51.63 -18.79 -6.47
C ILE A 657 -51.73 -18.50 -7.95
N HIS A 658 -51.86 -17.22 -8.30
CA HIS A 658 -51.90 -16.78 -9.69
C HIS A 658 -50.47 -16.63 -10.21
N CYS A 659 -50.07 -17.48 -11.16
CA CYS A 659 -48.77 -17.44 -11.82
C CYS A 659 -48.94 -16.98 -13.27
N GLN A 660 -48.15 -16.00 -13.70
CA GLN A 660 -48.12 -15.55 -15.10
C GLN A 660 -47.51 -16.59 -16.04
N GLY A 661 -46.69 -17.50 -15.49
CA GLY A 661 -46.04 -18.61 -16.17
C GLY A 661 -44.83 -19.12 -15.37
N ASP A 662 -44.19 -20.18 -15.85
CA ASP A 662 -42.93 -20.67 -15.30
C ASP A 662 -41.74 -19.78 -15.67
N ILE A 663 -40.72 -19.72 -14.82
CA ILE A 663 -39.52 -18.90 -15.02
C ILE A 663 -38.43 -19.67 -15.77
N HIS A 664 -37.75 -19.01 -16.70
CA HIS A 664 -36.62 -19.56 -17.43
C HIS A 664 -35.45 -18.57 -17.48
N TRP A 665 -34.24 -19.07 -17.21
CA TRP A 665 -33.00 -18.30 -17.30
C TRP A 665 -32.45 -18.39 -18.72
N GLN A 666 -32.33 -17.25 -19.39
CA GLN A 666 -31.73 -17.11 -20.71
C GLN A 666 -30.33 -16.51 -20.57
N PRO A 667 -29.32 -17.02 -21.28
CA PRO A 667 -28.00 -16.40 -21.29
C PRO A 667 -28.07 -14.99 -21.90
N LEU A 668 -27.37 -14.04 -21.29
CA LEU A 668 -27.07 -12.74 -21.90
C LEU A 668 -25.63 -12.80 -22.41
N GLU A 669 -25.44 -12.57 -23.71
CA GLU A 669 -24.10 -12.52 -24.29
C GLU A 669 -23.32 -11.33 -23.72
N LEU A 670 -22.11 -11.60 -23.23
CA LEU A 670 -21.19 -10.58 -22.75
C LEU A 670 -20.30 -10.10 -23.90
N ALA A 671 -20.29 -8.80 -24.14
CA ALA A 671 -19.33 -8.18 -25.05
C ALA A 671 -17.94 -8.14 -24.39
N VAL A 672 -16.89 -8.34 -25.19
CA VAL A 672 -15.50 -8.09 -24.75
C VAL A 672 -15.34 -6.59 -24.55
N THR A 673 -14.99 -6.19 -23.33
CA THR A 673 -14.93 -4.80 -22.87
C THR A 673 -13.74 -4.60 -21.94
N ASP A 674 -13.24 -3.37 -21.89
CA ASP A 674 -12.21 -2.93 -20.94
C ASP A 674 -12.76 -2.68 -19.53
N ARG A 675 -14.09 -2.74 -19.35
CA ARG A 675 -14.80 -2.56 -18.08
C ARG A 675 -15.62 -3.80 -17.70
N PRO A 676 -14.99 -4.94 -17.34
CA PRO A 676 -15.67 -6.22 -17.09
C PRO A 676 -16.64 -6.23 -15.89
N TRP A 677 -16.67 -5.16 -15.08
CA TRP A 677 -17.64 -4.95 -14.01
C TRP A 677 -18.93 -4.23 -14.48
N LEU A 678 -19.00 -3.82 -15.76
CA LEU A 678 -20.16 -3.16 -16.36
C LEU A 678 -20.80 -4.06 -17.41
N ILE A 679 -21.99 -4.57 -17.12
CA ILE A 679 -22.76 -5.41 -18.03
C ILE A 679 -23.69 -4.54 -18.86
N ASP A 680 -23.62 -4.67 -20.18
CA ASP A 680 -24.53 -3.98 -21.10
C ASP A 680 -25.92 -4.63 -21.10
N LEU A 681 -26.95 -3.85 -20.71
CA LEU A 681 -28.34 -4.30 -20.68
C LEU A 681 -29.20 -3.76 -21.84
N GLU A 682 -28.61 -3.08 -22.84
CA GLU A 682 -29.37 -2.43 -23.92
C GLU A 682 -30.35 -3.38 -24.63
N SER A 683 -29.89 -4.58 -24.99
CA SER A 683 -30.71 -5.60 -25.67
C SER A 683 -31.87 -6.08 -24.79
N TRP A 684 -31.65 -6.22 -23.48
CA TRP A 684 -32.67 -6.66 -22.54
C TRP A 684 -33.72 -5.58 -22.25
N LEU A 685 -33.28 -4.33 -22.06
CA LEU A 685 -34.16 -3.19 -21.79
C LEU A 685 -35.15 -2.97 -22.95
N THR A 686 -34.67 -3.08 -24.18
CA THR A 686 -35.48 -2.90 -25.39
C THR A 686 -36.47 -4.04 -25.63
N GLN A 687 -36.16 -5.26 -25.21
CA GLN A 687 -36.99 -6.44 -25.48
C GLN A 687 -38.06 -6.71 -24.40
N THR A 688 -37.81 -6.32 -23.15
CA THR A 688 -38.64 -6.77 -22.02
C THR A 688 -39.52 -5.69 -21.40
N GLY A 689 -39.14 -4.40 -21.52
CA GLY A 689 -39.87 -3.30 -20.89
C GLY A 689 -39.71 -3.20 -19.36
N TYR A 690 -38.89 -4.05 -18.74
CA TYR A 690 -38.66 -4.07 -17.28
C TYR A 690 -37.88 -2.86 -16.74
N GLY A 691 -37.42 -1.95 -17.60
CA GLY A 691 -36.70 -0.75 -17.16
C GLY A 691 -37.46 0.13 -16.18
N ASN A 692 -38.79 0.02 -16.10
CA ASN A 692 -39.64 0.77 -15.18
C ASN A 692 -39.91 0.07 -13.84
N GLU A 693 -39.46 -1.17 -13.65
CA GLU A 693 -39.60 -1.89 -12.37
C GLU A 693 -38.67 -1.29 -11.29
N PRO A 694 -38.93 -1.56 -10.00
CA PRO A 694 -38.03 -1.14 -8.92
C PRO A 694 -36.63 -1.76 -9.05
N SER A 695 -35.60 -0.95 -8.84
CA SER A 695 -34.20 -1.39 -8.90
C SER A 695 -33.85 -2.45 -7.84
N SER A 696 -34.55 -2.47 -6.70
CA SER A 696 -34.45 -3.53 -5.68
C SER A 696 -34.67 -4.94 -6.22
N ASP A 697 -35.40 -5.06 -7.34
CA ASP A 697 -35.79 -6.34 -7.92
C ASP A 697 -34.79 -6.83 -8.98
N LEU A 698 -33.74 -6.06 -9.30
CA LEU A 698 -32.72 -6.45 -10.30
C LEU A 698 -32.10 -7.82 -10.03
N LYS A 699 -31.85 -8.14 -8.75
CA LYS A 699 -31.33 -9.44 -8.32
C LYS A 699 -32.29 -10.62 -8.59
N ASN A 700 -33.58 -10.34 -8.79
CA ASN A 700 -34.57 -11.35 -9.14
C ASN A 700 -34.58 -11.60 -10.66
N TYR A 701 -34.21 -10.60 -11.45
CA TYR A 701 -34.18 -10.66 -12.91
C TYR A 701 -32.84 -11.13 -13.47
N PHE A 702 -31.73 -11.00 -12.73
CA PHE A 702 -30.38 -11.34 -13.20
C PHE A 702 -29.64 -12.29 -12.27
N LYS A 703 -28.87 -13.18 -12.89
CA LYS A 703 -27.79 -13.95 -12.25
C LYS A 703 -26.49 -13.60 -12.96
N VAL A 704 -25.51 -13.15 -12.19
CA VAL A 704 -24.18 -12.81 -12.68
C VAL A 704 -23.20 -13.71 -11.95
N GLU A 705 -22.35 -14.41 -12.70
CA GLU A 705 -21.38 -15.37 -12.18
C GLU A 705 -19.97 -14.99 -12.64
N ASP A 706 -18.97 -15.22 -11.77
CA ASP A 706 -17.55 -15.15 -12.12
C ASP A 706 -17.11 -16.40 -12.92
N ALA A 707 -15.82 -16.46 -13.28
CA ALA A 707 -15.27 -17.57 -14.05
C ALA A 707 -15.26 -18.90 -13.27
N GLN A 708 -15.40 -18.85 -11.94
CA GLN A 708 -15.44 -20.00 -11.04
C GLN A 708 -16.89 -20.47 -10.78
N GLY A 709 -17.90 -19.73 -11.24
CA GLY A 709 -19.31 -20.01 -11.04
C GLY A 709 -19.88 -19.44 -9.74
N ASN A 710 -19.17 -18.56 -9.04
CA ASN A 710 -19.71 -17.87 -7.87
C ASN A 710 -20.59 -16.70 -8.30
N LEU A 711 -21.69 -16.46 -7.58
CA LEU A 711 -22.57 -15.33 -7.84
C LEU A 711 -21.91 -14.02 -7.44
N LEU A 712 -21.90 -13.06 -8.36
CA LEU A 712 -21.42 -11.71 -8.14
C LEU A 712 -22.55 -10.79 -7.66
N THR A 713 -22.20 -9.81 -6.84
CA THR A 713 -23.16 -8.86 -6.26
C THR A 713 -23.44 -7.72 -7.24
N ILE A 714 -24.73 -7.42 -7.46
CA ILE A 714 -25.17 -6.23 -8.19
C ILE A 714 -25.02 -5.00 -7.29
N ARG A 715 -24.33 -3.97 -7.81
CA ARG A 715 -24.13 -2.70 -7.10
C ARG A 715 -25.24 -1.73 -7.47
N LEU A 716 -25.92 -1.20 -6.46
CA LEU A 716 -26.99 -0.21 -6.59
C LEU A 716 -26.66 1.03 -5.76
N PRO A 717 -27.24 2.20 -6.09
CA PRO A 717 -27.18 3.37 -5.23
C PRO A 717 -27.82 3.08 -3.86
N GLU A 718 -27.47 3.87 -2.83
CA GLU A 718 -28.02 3.71 -1.47
C GLU A 718 -29.56 3.82 -1.43
N ASN A 719 -30.18 4.53 -2.37
CA ASN A 719 -31.63 4.60 -2.53
C ASN A 719 -32.14 3.61 -3.59
N THR A 720 -32.72 2.50 -3.15
CA THR A 720 -33.19 1.39 -4.00
C THR A 720 -34.64 1.53 -4.45
N GLU A 721 -35.34 2.62 -4.11
CA GLU A 721 -36.71 2.89 -4.57
C GLU A 721 -36.78 3.44 -6.01
N GLN A 722 -35.62 3.69 -6.63
CA GLN A 722 -35.51 4.16 -8.02
C GLN A 722 -35.84 3.06 -9.02
N ARG A 723 -36.21 3.46 -10.24
CA ARG A 723 -36.45 2.52 -11.34
C ARG A 723 -35.15 1.90 -11.83
N ILE A 724 -35.23 0.71 -12.43
CA ILE A 724 -34.06 0.03 -13.01
C ILE A 724 -33.29 0.96 -13.96
N ASN A 725 -33.96 1.62 -14.90
CA ASN A 725 -33.30 2.50 -15.86
C ASN A 725 -32.61 3.75 -15.24
N GLU A 726 -32.98 4.15 -14.03
CA GLU A 726 -32.42 5.31 -13.33
C GLU A 726 -31.14 4.96 -12.56
N VAL A 727 -30.95 3.67 -12.21
CA VAL A 727 -29.78 3.19 -11.45
C VAL A 727 -28.66 2.64 -12.33
N LEU A 728 -28.90 2.46 -13.63
CA LEU A 728 -27.89 2.00 -14.58
C LEU A 728 -26.91 3.12 -14.92
N VAL A 729 -25.64 2.77 -15.04
CA VAL A 729 -24.61 3.68 -15.53
C VAL A 729 -24.92 4.04 -16.99
N ASP A 730 -24.96 5.34 -17.28
CA ASP A 730 -25.37 5.90 -18.57
C ASP A 730 -26.74 5.40 -19.07
N GLY A 731 -27.62 4.95 -18.14
CA GLY A 731 -28.94 4.37 -18.47
C GLY A 731 -28.89 3.00 -19.16
N ARG A 732 -27.71 2.36 -19.22
CA ARG A 732 -27.46 1.14 -20.00
C ARG A 732 -26.72 0.04 -19.25
N TYR A 733 -25.72 0.41 -18.44
CA TYR A 733 -24.79 -0.55 -17.88
C TYR A 733 -25.12 -0.89 -16.42
N LEU A 734 -25.20 -2.17 -16.11
CA LEU A 734 -25.35 -2.69 -14.75
C LEU A 734 -23.97 -2.87 -14.10
N SER A 735 -23.78 -2.25 -12.92
CA SER A 735 -22.53 -2.33 -12.18
C SER A 735 -22.50 -3.55 -11.26
N ILE A 736 -21.39 -4.29 -11.27
CA ILE A 736 -21.18 -5.54 -10.54
C ILE A 736 -19.91 -5.47 -9.68
N ALA A 737 -19.91 -6.14 -8.54
CA ALA A 737 -18.75 -6.28 -7.65
C ALA A 737 -17.82 -7.43 -8.09
N GLY A 738 -17.30 -7.39 -9.32
CA GLY A 738 -16.41 -8.43 -9.85
C GLY A 738 -16.36 -8.48 -11.39
N PRO A 739 -15.41 -9.25 -11.97
CA PRO A 739 -15.39 -9.51 -13.40
C PRO A 739 -16.48 -10.52 -13.78
N ALA A 740 -17.52 -10.06 -14.50
CA ALA A 740 -18.58 -10.94 -14.95
C ALA A 740 -18.07 -11.91 -16.05
N ALA A 741 -18.25 -13.21 -15.85
CA ALA A 741 -17.91 -14.24 -16.85
C ALA A 741 -19.17 -14.83 -17.49
N LYS A 742 -20.28 -14.90 -16.74
CA LYS A 742 -21.56 -15.39 -17.25
C LYS A 742 -22.70 -14.57 -16.68
N VAL A 743 -23.61 -14.16 -17.55
CA VAL A 743 -24.82 -13.44 -17.18
C VAL A 743 -26.02 -14.19 -17.70
N SER A 744 -27.06 -14.30 -16.90
CA SER A 744 -28.35 -14.84 -17.30
C SER A 744 -29.45 -13.92 -16.80
N TYR A 745 -30.49 -13.76 -17.61
CA TYR A 745 -31.68 -12.98 -17.26
C TYR A 745 -32.93 -13.87 -17.25
N MET A 746 -33.88 -13.50 -16.41
CA MET A 746 -35.14 -14.23 -16.25
C MET A 746 -36.14 -13.85 -17.35
N THR A 747 -36.83 -14.86 -17.89
CA THR A 747 -38.00 -14.73 -18.76
C THR A 747 -39.16 -15.54 -18.18
N ILE A 748 -40.39 -15.14 -18.47
CA ILE A 748 -41.60 -15.82 -18.00
C ILE A 748 -42.30 -16.43 -19.24
N SER A 749 -42.64 -17.71 -19.16
CA SER A 749 -43.45 -18.38 -20.20
C SER A 749 -44.85 -17.78 -20.27
N LYS A 750 -45.48 -17.76 -21.46
CA LYS A 750 -46.81 -17.14 -21.66
C LYS A 750 -47.97 -18.10 -21.38
N ASP A 751 -47.84 -18.92 -20.34
CA ASP A 751 -48.83 -19.93 -19.96
C ASP A 751 -49.28 -19.69 -18.51
N PRO A 752 -50.22 -18.77 -18.27
CA PRO A 752 -50.68 -18.45 -16.93
C PRO A 752 -51.41 -19.64 -16.30
N VAL A 753 -51.15 -19.88 -15.01
CA VAL A 753 -51.72 -20.99 -14.25
C VAL A 753 -52.21 -20.48 -12.89
N ASP A 754 -53.42 -20.90 -12.51
CA ASP A 754 -53.95 -20.73 -11.15
C ASP A 754 -53.80 -22.04 -10.37
N ILE A 755 -53.03 -22.02 -9.28
CA ILE A 755 -52.85 -23.19 -8.40
C ILE A 755 -53.75 -23.02 -7.17
N PRO A 756 -54.85 -23.77 -7.03
CA PRO A 756 -55.75 -23.63 -5.89
C PRO A 756 -55.10 -24.15 -4.61
N TYR A 757 -55.42 -23.51 -3.49
CA TYR A 757 -55.02 -23.99 -2.18
C TYR A 757 -56.13 -23.86 -1.14
N GLU A 758 -56.11 -24.78 -0.18
CA GLU A 758 -57.03 -24.79 0.96
C GLU A 758 -56.29 -25.34 2.18
N PHE A 759 -56.45 -24.68 3.33
CA PHE A 759 -55.79 -25.09 4.57
C PHE A 759 -56.66 -24.79 5.79
N THR A 760 -56.66 -25.73 6.73
CA THR A 760 -57.35 -25.61 8.02
C THR A 760 -56.33 -25.67 9.15
N PHE A 761 -56.27 -24.60 9.96
CA PHE A 761 -55.36 -24.49 11.10
C PHE A 761 -55.79 -25.42 12.23
N LYS A 762 -54.83 -26.06 12.89
CA LYS A 762 -55.10 -26.93 14.04
C LYS A 762 -55.72 -26.11 15.20
N PRO A 763 -56.55 -26.75 16.04
CA PRO A 763 -57.09 -26.10 17.23
C PRO A 763 -55.98 -25.68 18.19
N LEU A 764 -56.30 -24.72 19.06
CA LEU A 764 -55.39 -24.34 20.14
C LEU A 764 -55.09 -25.59 21.01
N PRO A 765 -53.82 -25.86 21.37
CA PRO A 765 -53.45 -27.03 22.18
C PRO A 765 -54.19 -27.15 23.51
#